data_AF-A0A928SDS9-F1
#
_entry.id   AF-A0A928SDS9-F1
#
_cell.length_a   1.000
_cell.length_b   1.000
_cell.length_c   1.000
_cell.angle_alpha   90.00
_cell.angle_beta   90.00
_cell.angle_gamma   90.00
#
_symmetry.space_group_name_H-M   'P 1'
#
loop_
_entity.id
_entity.type
_entity.pdbx_description
1 polymer ?
#
loop_
_entity_poly.entity_id
_entity_poly.type
_entity_poly.pdbx_seq_one_letter_code
_entity_poly.pdbx_strand_id
1 'polypeptide(L)'
;MWILPKNLAEVNPVLAALKPVPYFFARPVRIFQSYRHSYLQADLLAGLTVAVVLLPQSIVFAILAGLPPQMGLYSAIVAAIVGALWGSSNHLHSGPTNTASILVLSTLLPIAAAGSPEYMAAAGLLAVMVGLFRLVMGLARLGMLVTFVSDSVIIGFTAGAGVLIAVGELRSLLRLEAGSTSGLLNTLNNIATNLADTHFLSLALGLSTLAIILLLRRFYPKWPGQLLALATAAGVVALFGLDQAGVKIIGDLPSNLPPLADLPLTNVQLIGDLSVGALAVAAIGLVEATSIARSVAAQSGQRLDSNQEFVGQGLANIACGFLSGHACSGSFNRSALNYEAKAQTPLASVFSGLFVLAAMLVLSPLAAYIPRAALSALLLLAAYGMIDRKEMARLWRGARGDALIMIVTLLATLFLPLQFAVLSGILMSLGYYIMKTSTPRVHTVLPDETFRHFAYQPHKPQCPQLSIVKISGDLYFGAVNHVEEAIRQMLARNPRQRFLLLRMHGVNQCDISGIHMLESLLRACRERGGDMFLMKVQRPVYGLMQATGFVDQVGPDHFLPEDQAIEYIFHRILDPAICIYECEVRAFKECQNLPKRSSDEIIPLPLLAIPANGVADIAPQELWSELMRSPTPPLVIDVREPREFEQGHIPQAQLIPLPKLVGQAPDLPRDREIVVVCRGGRRSQRAAYLLQQKNGSKVRVLKGGMLAWEAAKLLEAVDR
;
A
#
# COMPACT_ATOMS: atom_id res chain seq x y z
N MET A 1 2.53 32.38 23.41
CA MET A 1 1.86 31.16 23.90
C MET A 1 0.35 31.43 23.92
N TRP A 2 -0.34 31.20 22.79
CA TRP A 2 -1.79 31.39 22.66
C TRP A 2 -2.43 29.99 22.65
N ILE A 3 -3.15 29.66 23.72
CA ILE A 3 -3.87 28.39 23.89
C ILE A 3 -5.20 28.55 23.15
N LEU A 4 -5.27 28.05 21.91
CA LEU A 4 -6.52 27.87 21.19
C LEU A 4 -7.21 26.57 21.65
N PRO A 5 -8.55 26.56 21.84
CA PRO A 5 -9.28 25.40 22.33
C PRO A 5 -9.15 24.18 21.40
N LYS A 6 -9.07 22.98 21.98
CA LYS A 6 -8.81 21.71 21.27
C LYS A 6 -9.90 21.25 20.28
N ASN A 7 -11.08 21.87 20.22
CA ASN A 7 -12.26 21.25 19.57
C ASN A 7 -12.94 22.08 18.45
N LEU A 8 -12.23 22.95 17.72
CA LEU A 8 -12.80 23.59 16.51
C LEU A 8 -12.63 22.76 15.22
N ALA A 9 -11.76 21.75 15.22
CA ALA A 9 -11.46 20.94 14.03
C ALA A 9 -12.53 19.86 13.74
N GLU A 10 -13.36 19.50 14.71
CA GLU A 10 -14.46 18.54 14.53
C GLU A 10 -15.71 19.18 13.92
N VAL A 11 -15.83 20.51 13.96
CA VAL A 11 -17.08 21.22 13.61
C VAL A 11 -17.08 21.76 12.18
N ASN A 12 -15.91 21.95 11.54
CA ASN A 12 -15.86 22.41 10.16
C ASN A 12 -14.65 21.83 9.38
N PRO A 13 -14.87 20.96 8.38
CA PRO A 13 -13.79 20.33 7.61
C PRO A 13 -12.91 21.34 6.86
N VAL A 14 -13.45 22.51 6.50
CA VAL A 14 -12.71 23.59 5.83
C VAL A 14 -11.68 24.23 6.77
N LEU A 15 -12.05 24.49 8.02
CA LEU A 15 -11.13 25.04 9.04
C LEU A 15 -10.03 24.05 9.41
N ALA A 16 -10.35 22.75 9.47
CA ALA A 16 -9.36 21.69 9.66
C ALA A 16 -8.38 21.58 8.46
N ALA A 17 -8.87 21.79 7.24
CA ALA A 17 -8.06 21.80 6.03
C ALA A 17 -7.09 22.99 5.97
N LEU A 18 -7.49 24.18 6.48
CA LEU A 18 -6.71 25.41 6.46
C LEU A 18 -5.64 25.52 7.58
N LYS A 19 -5.74 24.73 8.65
CA LYS A 19 -4.80 24.74 9.79
C LYS A 19 -3.29 24.64 9.43
N PRO A 20 -2.83 23.86 8.42
CA PRO A 20 -1.42 23.78 8.06
C PRO A 20 -0.95 24.90 7.10
N VAL A 21 -1.83 25.78 6.61
CA VAL A 21 -1.44 26.82 5.64
C VAL A 21 -0.29 27.69 6.18
N PRO A 22 -0.34 28.23 7.42
CA PRO A 22 0.78 29.02 7.96
C PRO A 22 2.09 28.22 8.04
N TYR A 23 2.00 26.91 8.26
CA TYR A 23 3.18 26.04 8.32
C TYR A 23 3.91 25.96 6.97
N PHE A 24 3.17 25.86 5.86
CA PHE A 24 3.77 25.80 4.52
C PHE A 24 4.51 27.09 4.14
N PHE A 25 3.93 28.25 4.45
CA PHE A 25 4.52 29.56 4.11
C PHE A 25 5.65 29.98 5.06
N ALA A 26 5.68 29.49 6.30
CA ALA A 26 6.75 29.77 7.27
C ALA A 26 8.04 28.95 7.04
N ARG A 27 8.15 28.18 5.95
CA ARG A 27 9.32 27.33 5.65
C ARG A 27 10.64 28.12 5.58
N PRO A 28 10.74 29.29 4.90
CA PRO A 28 11.98 30.05 4.83
C PRO A 28 12.51 30.44 6.22
N VAL A 29 11.63 30.91 7.09
CA VAL A 29 11.98 31.28 8.48
C VAL A 29 12.60 30.09 9.22
N ARG A 30 12.03 28.89 9.08
CA ARG A 30 12.55 27.66 9.69
C ARG A 30 13.91 27.26 9.12
N ILE A 31 14.11 27.41 7.80
CA ILE A 31 15.41 27.16 7.16
C ILE A 31 16.47 28.06 7.79
N PHE A 32 16.25 29.38 7.81
CA PHE A 32 17.21 30.33 8.37
C PHE A 32 17.45 30.13 9.87
N GLN A 33 16.42 29.80 10.66
CA GLN A 33 16.57 29.51 12.10
C GLN A 33 17.38 28.23 12.39
N SER A 34 17.24 27.21 11.53
CA SER A 34 17.97 25.95 11.66
C SER A 34 19.37 25.96 11.01
N TYR A 35 19.71 27.03 10.29
CA TYR A 35 20.93 27.09 9.49
C TYR A 35 22.17 27.21 10.36
N ARG A 36 23.14 26.32 10.16
CA ARG A 36 24.41 26.34 10.87
C ARG A 36 25.52 26.85 9.95
N HIS A 37 26.41 27.67 10.47
CA HIS A 37 27.57 28.19 9.72
C HIS A 37 28.46 27.08 9.14
N SER A 38 28.47 25.89 9.74
CA SER A 38 29.18 24.72 9.23
C SER A 38 28.71 24.26 7.84
N TYR A 39 27.49 24.62 7.42
CA TYR A 39 26.92 24.25 6.12
C TYR A 39 27.29 25.23 5.00
N LEU A 40 27.70 26.44 5.35
CA LEU A 40 27.90 27.54 4.41
C LEU A 40 28.87 27.18 3.27
N GLN A 41 30.02 26.61 3.61
CA GLN A 41 31.02 26.25 2.61
C GLN A 41 30.50 25.16 1.66
N ALA A 42 29.84 24.13 2.20
CA ALA A 42 29.32 23.03 1.39
C ALA A 42 28.20 23.51 0.46
N ASP A 43 27.26 24.30 0.97
CA ASP A 43 26.13 24.81 0.17
C ASP A 43 26.59 25.85 -0.86
N LEU A 44 27.56 26.71 -0.56
CA LEU A 44 28.13 27.66 -1.53
C LEU A 44 28.84 26.94 -2.68
N LEU A 45 29.69 25.95 -2.37
CA LEU A 45 30.40 25.19 -3.40
C LEU A 45 29.45 24.35 -4.25
N ALA A 46 28.44 23.72 -3.63
CA ALA A 46 27.41 23.00 -4.35
C ALA A 46 26.58 23.94 -5.23
N GLY A 47 26.16 25.09 -4.71
CA GLY A 47 25.44 26.12 -5.44
C GLY A 47 26.22 26.61 -6.67
N LEU A 48 27.50 26.92 -6.52
CA LEU A 48 28.35 27.35 -7.63
C LEU A 48 28.50 26.24 -8.69
N THR A 49 28.69 24.99 -8.25
CA THR A 49 28.82 23.84 -9.16
C THR A 49 27.55 23.65 -9.99
N VAL A 50 26.38 23.74 -9.35
CA VAL A 50 25.09 23.61 -10.03
C VAL A 50 24.81 24.81 -10.93
N ALA A 51 25.19 26.03 -10.54
CA ALA A 51 24.98 27.25 -11.31
C ALA A 51 25.64 27.18 -12.70
N VAL A 52 26.85 26.63 -12.77
CA VAL A 52 27.58 26.51 -14.03
C VAL A 52 26.88 25.59 -15.03
N VAL A 53 26.17 24.57 -14.54
CA VAL A 53 25.37 23.68 -15.39
C VAL A 53 23.99 24.28 -15.68
N LEU A 54 23.39 24.95 -14.71
CA LEU A 54 22.07 25.59 -14.80
C LEU A 54 22.04 26.65 -15.91
N LEU A 55 23.08 27.47 -16.00
CA LEU A 55 23.16 28.61 -16.90
C LEU A 55 22.98 28.22 -18.39
N PRO A 56 23.83 27.37 -19.01
CA PRO A 56 23.67 27.01 -20.42
C PRO A 56 22.43 26.17 -20.68
N GLN A 57 22.02 25.31 -19.74
CA GLN A 57 20.82 24.50 -19.87
C GLN A 57 19.57 25.38 -19.97
N SER A 58 19.50 26.44 -19.16
CA SER A 58 18.33 27.32 -19.12
C SER A 58 18.09 28.04 -20.46
N ILE A 59 19.17 28.46 -21.14
CA ILE A 59 19.13 29.06 -22.48
C ILE A 59 18.60 28.06 -23.51
N VAL A 60 19.16 26.84 -23.54
CA VAL A 60 18.72 25.79 -24.47
C VAL A 60 17.25 25.47 -24.28
N PHE A 61 16.80 25.37 -23.02
CA PHE A 61 15.41 25.05 -22.70
C PHE A 61 14.43 26.19 -23.06
N ALA A 62 14.81 27.45 -22.91
CA ALA A 62 14.00 28.55 -23.42
C ALA A 62 13.85 28.50 -24.95
N ILE A 63 14.95 28.25 -25.67
CA ILE A 63 14.91 28.11 -27.14
C ILE A 63 14.02 26.93 -27.55
N LEU A 64 14.08 25.79 -26.83
CA LEU A 64 13.17 24.66 -27.05
C LEU A 64 11.71 25.01 -26.77
N ALA A 65 11.45 25.95 -25.86
CA ALA A 65 10.11 26.47 -25.60
C ALA A 65 9.65 27.51 -26.64
N GLY A 66 10.44 27.83 -27.67
CA GLY A 66 10.13 28.91 -28.60
C GLY A 66 10.25 30.32 -27.99
N LEU A 67 11.02 30.45 -26.89
CA LEU A 67 11.18 31.68 -26.11
C LEU A 67 12.60 32.25 -26.23
N PRO A 68 12.78 33.55 -26.00
CA PRO A 68 14.10 34.15 -25.93
C PRO A 68 14.97 33.55 -24.80
N PRO A 69 16.30 33.43 -24.99
CA PRO A 69 17.24 32.93 -23.98
C PRO A 69 17.10 33.57 -22.59
N GLN A 70 16.77 34.86 -22.54
CA GLN A 70 16.61 35.65 -21.33
C GLN A 70 15.54 35.06 -20.40
N MET A 71 14.40 34.64 -20.96
CA MET A 71 13.32 34.06 -20.17
C MET A 71 13.75 32.77 -19.49
N GLY A 72 14.63 31.99 -20.11
CA GLY A 72 15.21 30.78 -19.51
C GLY A 72 16.08 31.10 -18.30
N LEU A 73 16.96 32.10 -18.43
CA LEU A 73 17.84 32.53 -17.34
C LEU A 73 17.04 33.11 -16.16
N TYR A 74 16.01 33.92 -16.44
CA TYR A 74 15.14 34.48 -15.40
C TYR A 74 14.41 33.36 -14.64
N SER A 75 13.85 32.42 -15.39
CA SER A 75 13.21 31.23 -14.85
C SER A 75 14.15 30.39 -13.98
N ALA A 76 15.41 30.23 -14.42
CA ALA A 76 16.43 29.51 -13.67
C ALA A 76 16.75 30.18 -12.33
N ILE A 77 16.95 31.50 -12.32
CA ILE A 77 17.24 32.26 -11.10
C ILE A 77 16.07 32.18 -10.12
N VAL A 78 14.87 32.51 -10.60
CA VAL A 78 13.67 32.65 -9.76
C VAL A 78 13.22 31.29 -9.22
N ALA A 79 13.13 30.27 -10.08
CA ALA A 79 12.69 28.95 -9.64
C ALA A 79 13.68 28.30 -8.66
N ALA A 80 14.99 28.47 -8.87
CA ALA A 80 16.01 27.91 -7.97
C ALA A 80 15.89 28.51 -6.56
N ILE A 81 15.66 29.82 -6.46
CA ILE A 81 15.53 30.53 -5.19
C ILE A 81 14.20 30.20 -4.51
N VAL A 82 13.08 30.45 -5.20
CA VAL A 82 11.73 30.30 -4.62
C VAL A 82 11.40 28.83 -4.37
N GLY A 83 11.77 27.94 -5.31
CA GLY A 83 11.57 26.50 -5.15
C GLY A 83 12.33 25.94 -3.95
N ALA A 84 13.53 26.44 -3.65
CA ALA A 84 14.31 25.99 -2.50
C ALA A 84 13.79 26.53 -1.15
N LEU A 85 13.33 27.78 -1.12
CA LEU A 85 12.86 28.42 0.11
C LEU A 85 11.52 27.87 0.60
N TRP A 86 10.63 27.50 -0.32
CA TRP A 86 9.30 26.96 -0.01
C TRP A 86 9.14 25.47 -0.33
N GLY A 87 10.13 24.83 -0.96
CA GLY A 87 10.15 23.39 -1.19
C GLY A 87 10.41 22.57 0.08
N SER A 88 10.21 21.26 -0.02
CA SER A 88 10.52 20.33 1.06
C SER A 88 11.94 19.79 0.96
N SER A 89 12.40 19.49 -0.25
CA SER A 89 13.69 18.84 -0.50
C SER A 89 14.89 19.77 -0.29
N ASN A 90 15.94 19.25 0.35
CA ASN A 90 17.23 19.95 0.46
C ASN A 90 18.02 19.96 -0.85
N HIS A 91 17.77 18.98 -1.73
CA HIS A 91 18.62 18.74 -2.90
C HIS A 91 17.92 19.02 -4.23
N LEU A 92 16.58 19.07 -4.24
CA LEU A 92 15.85 19.32 -5.48
C LEU A 92 16.20 20.70 -6.01
N HIS A 93 16.56 20.75 -7.29
CA HIS A 93 16.92 21.98 -7.96
C HIS A 93 15.92 22.30 -9.06
N SER A 94 15.11 23.34 -8.80
CA SER A 94 14.03 23.81 -9.67
C SER A 94 14.53 24.78 -10.74
N GLY A 95 13.94 24.74 -11.93
CA GLY A 95 14.26 25.63 -13.05
C GLY A 95 13.67 25.12 -14.37
N PRO A 96 14.03 25.72 -15.52
CA PRO A 96 13.63 25.21 -16.82
C PRO A 96 14.09 23.77 -17.01
N THR A 97 13.23 22.95 -17.60
CA THR A 97 13.53 21.56 -17.96
C THR A 97 13.10 21.31 -19.40
N ASN A 98 13.69 20.29 -20.03
CA ASN A 98 13.29 19.85 -21.37
C ASN A 98 11.78 19.56 -21.43
N THR A 99 11.27 18.79 -20.45
CA THR A 99 9.86 18.41 -20.34
C THR A 99 8.95 19.64 -20.25
N ALA A 100 9.24 20.56 -19.32
CA ALA A 100 8.45 21.77 -19.15
C ALA A 100 8.47 22.65 -20.41
N SER A 101 9.63 22.76 -21.06
CA SER A 101 9.81 23.61 -22.24
C SER A 101 9.06 23.09 -23.46
N ILE A 102 9.09 21.77 -23.70
CA ILE A 102 8.31 21.14 -24.78
C ILE A 102 6.81 21.28 -24.52
N LEU A 103 6.36 21.13 -23.27
CA LEU A 103 4.94 21.28 -22.93
C LEU A 103 4.48 22.75 -23.05
N VAL A 104 5.33 23.71 -22.69
CA VAL A 104 5.09 25.13 -22.95
C VAL A 104 4.97 25.37 -24.45
N LEU A 105 5.93 24.87 -25.24
CA LEU A 105 5.89 24.98 -26.71
C LEU A 105 4.58 24.43 -27.28
N SER A 106 4.23 23.18 -26.94
CA SER A 106 3.03 22.51 -27.46
C SER A 106 1.73 23.18 -27.02
N THR A 107 1.72 23.82 -25.85
CA THR A 107 0.55 24.54 -25.33
C THR A 107 0.38 25.90 -26.00
N LEU A 108 1.47 26.59 -26.30
CA LEU A 108 1.43 27.97 -26.81
C LEU A 108 1.42 28.07 -28.33
N LEU A 109 2.00 27.11 -29.06
CA LEU A 109 2.03 27.12 -30.52
C LEU A 109 0.64 27.28 -31.18
N PRO A 110 -0.43 26.66 -30.67
CA PRO A 110 -1.78 26.87 -31.23
C PRO A 110 -2.36 28.27 -30.98
N ILE A 111 -1.77 29.05 -30.06
CA ILE A 111 -2.34 30.29 -29.52
C ILE A 111 -1.64 31.52 -30.10
N ALA A 112 -0.31 31.49 -30.18
CA ALA A 112 0.49 32.62 -30.67
C ALA A 112 1.73 32.14 -31.45
N ALA A 113 2.27 33.01 -32.30
CA ALA A 113 3.49 32.73 -33.04
C ALA A 113 4.71 32.74 -32.10
N ALA A 114 5.55 31.71 -32.17
CA ALA A 114 6.75 31.60 -31.34
C ALA A 114 7.64 32.86 -31.45
N GLY A 115 8.08 33.37 -30.31
CA GLY A 115 8.91 34.58 -30.21
C GLY A 115 8.15 35.92 -30.28
N SER A 116 6.83 35.93 -30.54
CA SER A 116 6.06 37.19 -30.52
C SER A 116 5.87 37.73 -29.09
N PRO A 117 5.62 39.04 -28.91
CA PRO A 117 5.29 39.62 -27.62
C PRO A 117 4.10 38.93 -26.92
N GLU A 118 3.07 38.58 -27.68
CA GLU A 118 1.89 37.86 -27.17
C GLU A 118 2.25 36.45 -26.70
N TYR A 119 3.12 35.76 -27.43
CA TYR A 119 3.63 34.43 -27.06
C TYR A 119 4.40 34.46 -25.74
N MET A 120 5.27 35.45 -25.59
CA MET A 120 6.04 35.69 -24.37
C MET A 120 5.13 36.00 -23.16
N ALA A 121 4.13 36.86 -23.35
CA ALA A 121 3.15 37.18 -22.30
C ALA A 121 2.29 35.96 -21.93
N ALA A 122 1.86 35.17 -22.93
CA ALA A 122 1.12 33.92 -22.71
C ALA A 122 1.96 32.87 -21.98
N ALA A 123 3.27 32.79 -22.23
CA ALA A 123 4.19 31.90 -21.50
C ALA A 123 4.30 32.27 -20.01
N GLY A 124 4.39 33.57 -19.72
CA GLY A 124 4.37 34.08 -18.34
C GLY A 124 3.05 33.79 -17.64
N LEU A 125 1.92 34.03 -18.31
CA LEU A 125 0.58 33.73 -17.78
C LEU A 125 0.41 32.22 -17.52
N LEU A 126 0.84 31.38 -18.47
CA LEU A 126 0.85 29.93 -18.34
C LEU A 126 1.65 29.48 -17.11
N ALA A 127 2.81 30.09 -16.85
CA ALA A 127 3.61 29.80 -15.66
C ALA A 127 2.86 30.15 -14.35
N VAL A 128 2.17 31.31 -14.31
CA VAL A 128 1.33 31.68 -13.16
C VAL A 128 0.20 30.66 -12.94
N MET A 129 -0.51 30.27 -14.00
CA MET A 129 -1.59 29.28 -13.92
C MET A 129 -1.10 27.91 -13.46
N VAL A 130 0.04 27.45 -14.01
CA VAL A 130 0.72 26.22 -13.58
C VAL A 130 1.05 26.27 -12.09
N GLY A 131 1.59 27.40 -11.65
CA GLY A 131 1.95 27.61 -10.25
C GLY A 131 0.73 27.64 -9.33
N LEU A 132 -0.36 28.26 -9.75
CA LEU A 132 -1.63 28.29 -9.03
C LEU A 132 -2.22 26.88 -8.87
N PHE A 133 -2.26 26.08 -9.94
CA PHE A 133 -2.74 24.70 -9.85
C PHE A 133 -1.91 23.87 -8.87
N ARG A 134 -0.57 23.96 -8.93
CA ARG A 134 0.32 23.24 -7.99
C ARG A 134 0.13 23.71 -6.55
N LEU A 135 -0.01 25.01 -6.33
CA LEU A 135 -0.29 25.58 -5.01
C LEU A 135 -1.62 25.03 -4.46
N VAL A 136 -2.70 25.07 -5.25
CA VAL A 136 -4.01 24.51 -4.86
C VAL A 136 -3.90 23.02 -4.53
N MET A 137 -3.23 22.23 -5.37
CA MET A 137 -3.03 20.80 -5.12
C MET A 137 -2.26 20.54 -3.82
N GLY A 138 -1.23 21.34 -3.52
CA GLY A 138 -0.45 21.25 -2.28
C GLY A 138 -1.28 21.59 -1.04
N LEU A 139 -2.08 22.66 -1.11
CA LEU A 139 -2.99 23.08 -0.04
C LEU A 139 -4.13 22.08 0.19
N ALA A 140 -4.62 21.45 -0.88
CA ALA A 140 -5.61 20.37 -0.84
C ALA A 140 -5.03 19.02 -0.38
N ARG A 141 -3.73 18.96 -0.05
CA ARG A 141 -3.01 17.77 0.42
C ARG A 141 -2.99 16.59 -0.54
N LEU A 142 -3.00 16.86 -1.85
CA LEU A 142 -2.97 15.81 -2.87
C LEU A 142 -1.61 15.09 -2.99
N GLY A 143 -0.58 15.53 -2.24
CA GLY A 143 0.70 14.85 -2.13
C GLY A 143 0.63 13.47 -1.49
N MET A 144 -0.49 13.11 -0.82
CA MET A 144 -0.71 11.75 -0.31
C MET A 144 -0.56 10.69 -1.42
N LEU A 145 -1.01 10.99 -2.64
CA LEU A 145 -0.95 10.07 -3.79
C LEU A 145 0.50 9.67 -4.15
N VAL A 146 1.48 10.49 -3.80
CA VAL A 146 2.90 10.24 -4.06
C VAL A 146 3.53 9.30 -2.99
N THR A 147 2.83 9.06 -1.87
CA THR A 147 3.31 8.18 -0.79
C THR A 147 3.36 6.71 -1.20
N PHE A 148 2.60 6.32 -2.23
CA PHE A 148 2.50 4.94 -2.72
C PHE A 148 3.69 4.49 -3.59
N VAL A 149 4.67 5.35 -3.81
CA VAL A 149 5.88 5.00 -4.57
C VAL A 149 6.82 4.18 -3.67
N SER A 150 6.91 2.87 -3.91
CA SER A 150 7.79 1.98 -3.16
C SER A 150 9.28 2.21 -3.46
N ASP A 151 10.16 1.76 -2.56
CA ASP A 151 11.62 1.89 -2.72
C ASP A 151 12.10 1.20 -4.01
N SER A 152 11.48 0.07 -4.37
CA SER A 152 11.70 -0.67 -5.62
C SER A 152 11.49 0.20 -6.86
N VAL A 153 10.44 1.04 -6.86
CA VAL A 153 10.15 2.00 -7.94
C VAL A 153 11.23 3.08 -7.97
N ILE A 154 11.60 3.63 -6.81
CA ILE A 154 12.62 4.68 -6.73
C ILE A 154 13.95 4.16 -7.28
N ILE A 155 14.41 3.00 -6.84
CA ILE A 155 15.69 2.41 -7.26
C ILE A 155 15.68 2.15 -8.77
N GLY A 156 14.60 1.54 -9.30
CA GLY A 156 14.47 1.31 -10.74
C GLY A 156 14.48 2.60 -11.56
N PHE A 157 13.74 3.62 -11.11
CA PHE A 157 13.67 4.93 -11.74
C PHE A 157 15.01 5.67 -11.69
N THR A 158 15.70 5.68 -10.54
CA THR A 158 17.01 6.35 -10.38
C THR A 158 18.06 5.75 -11.30
N ALA A 159 18.12 4.43 -11.39
CA ALA A 159 19.05 3.72 -12.26
C ALA A 159 18.75 3.97 -13.75
N GLY A 160 17.47 3.90 -14.14
CA GLY A 160 17.04 4.19 -15.51
C GLY A 160 17.36 5.62 -15.93
N ALA A 161 17.08 6.60 -15.07
CA ALA A 161 17.40 8.00 -15.33
C ALA A 161 18.92 8.24 -15.38
N GLY A 162 19.71 7.60 -14.50
CA GLY A 162 21.17 7.62 -14.58
C GLY A 162 21.69 7.10 -15.94
N VAL A 163 21.15 6.00 -16.45
CA VAL A 163 21.50 5.48 -17.78
C VAL A 163 21.12 6.46 -18.90
N LEU A 164 19.91 7.03 -18.85
CA LEU A 164 19.45 7.98 -19.87
C LEU A 164 20.34 9.24 -19.93
N ILE A 165 20.73 9.75 -18.76
CA ILE A 165 21.65 10.88 -18.65
C ILE A 165 23.02 10.49 -19.21
N ALA A 166 23.55 9.33 -18.83
CA ALA A 166 24.84 8.87 -19.31
C ALA A 166 24.88 8.77 -20.84
N VAL A 167 23.84 8.25 -21.48
CA VAL A 167 23.76 8.16 -22.95
C VAL A 167 23.63 9.54 -23.60
N GLY A 168 22.81 10.44 -23.03
CA GLY A 168 22.66 11.81 -23.53
C GLY A 168 23.97 12.60 -23.46
N GLU A 169 24.70 12.47 -22.35
CA GLU A 169 25.98 13.15 -22.15
C GLU A 169 27.12 12.52 -22.95
N LEU A 170 27.09 11.20 -23.20
CA LEU A 170 28.06 10.55 -24.09
C LEU A 170 27.97 11.11 -25.51
N ARG A 171 26.75 11.33 -26.03
CA ARG A 171 26.57 12.00 -27.33
C ARG A 171 27.16 13.41 -27.35
N SER A 172 26.89 14.19 -26.29
CA SER A 172 27.39 15.56 -26.15
C SER A 172 28.92 15.60 -26.05
N LEU A 173 29.52 14.65 -25.32
CA LEU A 173 30.96 14.49 -25.16
C LEU A 173 31.67 14.20 -26.49
N LEU A 174 31.07 13.34 -27.33
CA LEU A 174 31.58 13.01 -28.67
C LEU A 174 31.37 14.13 -29.70
N ARG A 175 30.61 15.18 -29.34
CA ARG A 175 30.20 16.30 -30.21
C ARG A 175 29.46 15.85 -31.47
N LEU A 176 28.70 14.75 -31.38
CA LEU A 176 27.89 14.28 -32.50
C LEU A 176 26.67 15.20 -32.67
N GLU A 177 26.34 15.55 -33.91
CA GLU A 177 25.19 16.40 -34.19
C GLU A 177 23.88 15.64 -33.90
N ALA A 178 22.97 16.34 -33.24
CA ALA A 178 21.67 15.78 -32.92
C ALA A 178 20.83 15.70 -34.19
N GLY A 179 20.64 14.50 -34.74
CA GLY A 179 19.45 14.24 -35.55
C GLY A 179 18.20 14.52 -34.70
N SER A 180 17.11 14.96 -35.34
CA SER A 180 15.82 15.30 -34.72
C SER A 180 15.06 14.10 -34.13
N THR A 181 15.72 12.97 -33.90
CA THR A 181 15.11 11.73 -33.44
C THR A 181 15.23 11.56 -31.92
N SER A 182 14.08 11.57 -31.24
CA SER A 182 13.95 11.33 -29.81
C SER A 182 14.06 9.84 -29.47
N GLY A 183 14.59 9.53 -28.28
CA GLY A 183 14.57 8.19 -27.67
C GLY A 183 15.95 7.53 -27.52
N LEU A 184 16.05 6.62 -26.55
CA LEU A 184 17.30 5.94 -26.18
C LEU A 184 17.91 5.15 -27.35
N LEU A 185 17.11 4.31 -28.00
CA LEU A 185 17.58 3.45 -29.10
C LEU A 185 18.07 4.26 -30.29
N ASN A 186 17.35 5.33 -30.65
CA ASN A 186 17.75 6.23 -31.73
C ASN A 186 19.05 6.97 -31.39
N THR A 187 19.21 7.38 -30.13
CA THR A 187 20.45 8.03 -29.67
C THR A 187 21.64 7.06 -29.72
N LEU A 188 21.46 5.82 -29.27
CA LEU A 188 22.49 4.80 -29.34
C LEU A 188 22.84 4.44 -30.79
N ASN A 189 21.85 4.30 -31.67
CA ASN A 189 22.07 4.06 -33.08
C ASN A 189 22.84 5.23 -33.74
N ASN A 190 22.44 6.48 -33.44
CA ASN A 190 23.12 7.67 -33.93
C ASN A 190 24.59 7.75 -33.46
N ILE A 191 24.86 7.38 -32.20
CA ILE A 191 26.24 7.28 -31.69
C ILE A 191 27.01 6.19 -32.44
N ALA A 192 26.40 5.02 -32.66
CA ALA A 192 27.06 3.90 -33.32
C ALA A 192 27.37 4.19 -34.80
N THR A 193 26.47 4.84 -35.53
CA THR A 193 26.66 5.13 -36.96
C THR A 193 27.61 6.29 -37.22
N ASN A 194 27.64 7.31 -36.34
CA ASN A 194 28.47 8.51 -36.53
C ASN A 194 29.72 8.51 -35.65
N LEU A 195 30.14 7.35 -35.15
CA LEU A 195 31.30 7.26 -34.25
C LEU A 195 32.60 7.76 -34.92
N ALA A 196 32.69 7.64 -36.25
CA ALA A 196 33.82 8.13 -37.04
C ALA A 196 33.90 9.68 -37.07
N ASP A 197 32.78 10.38 -36.92
CA ASP A 197 32.70 11.85 -36.96
C ASP A 197 32.98 12.50 -35.60
N THR A 198 33.56 11.74 -34.67
CA THR A 198 33.86 12.21 -33.32
C THR A 198 34.89 13.34 -33.34
N HIS A 199 34.57 14.45 -32.68
CA HIS A 199 35.50 15.56 -32.54
C HIS A 199 36.52 15.28 -31.43
N PHE A 200 37.70 14.81 -31.82
CA PHE A 200 38.75 14.34 -30.91
C PHE A 200 39.12 15.35 -29.81
N LEU A 201 39.23 16.63 -30.15
CA LEU A 201 39.62 17.68 -29.20
C LEU A 201 38.56 17.86 -28.09
N SER A 202 37.28 17.78 -28.44
CA SER A 202 36.19 17.84 -27.44
C SER A 202 36.20 16.62 -26.53
N LEU A 203 36.39 15.43 -27.11
CA LEU A 203 36.48 14.18 -26.37
C LEU A 203 37.66 14.20 -25.39
N ALA A 204 38.85 14.59 -25.85
CA ALA A 204 40.05 14.70 -25.03
C ALA A 204 39.88 15.70 -23.89
N LEU A 205 39.26 16.86 -24.16
CA LEU A 205 38.96 17.87 -23.14
C LEU A 205 37.99 17.36 -22.07
N GLY A 206 36.93 16.66 -22.46
CA GLY A 206 35.98 16.09 -21.49
C GLY A 206 36.58 14.92 -20.69
N LEU A 207 37.32 14.00 -21.33
CA LEU A 207 38.01 12.91 -20.64
C LEU A 207 39.09 13.41 -19.67
N SER A 208 39.86 14.43 -20.06
CA SER A 208 40.83 15.07 -19.16
C SER A 208 40.14 15.78 -18.00
N THR A 209 39.02 16.47 -18.24
CA THR A 209 38.18 17.03 -17.16
C THR A 209 37.75 15.94 -16.17
N LEU A 210 37.22 14.81 -16.66
CA LEU A 210 36.83 13.68 -15.82
C LEU A 210 38.01 13.12 -15.02
N ALA A 211 39.16 12.93 -15.68
CA ALA A 211 40.38 12.46 -15.04
C ALA A 211 40.83 13.40 -13.92
N ILE A 212 40.84 14.72 -14.16
CA ILE A 212 41.17 15.73 -13.14
C ILE A 212 40.21 15.62 -11.95
N ILE A 213 38.91 15.50 -12.17
CA ILE A 213 37.93 15.34 -11.09
C ILE A 213 38.24 14.09 -10.24
N LEU A 214 38.50 12.95 -10.89
CA LEU A 214 38.79 11.69 -10.20
C LEU A 214 40.12 11.73 -9.44
N LEU A 215 41.16 12.33 -10.03
CA LEU A 215 42.46 12.52 -9.41
C LEU A 215 42.37 13.45 -8.19
N LEU A 216 41.70 14.60 -8.33
CA LEU A 216 41.46 15.51 -7.21
C LEU A 216 40.65 14.84 -6.10
N ARG A 217 39.63 14.05 -6.44
CA ARG A 217 38.84 13.29 -5.45
C ARG A 217 39.68 12.24 -4.71
N ARG A 218 40.68 11.66 -5.39
CA ARG A 218 41.57 10.63 -4.80
C ARG A 218 42.66 11.24 -3.93
N PHE A 219 43.33 12.30 -4.39
CA PHE A 219 44.52 12.88 -3.73
C PHE A 219 44.19 14.08 -2.84
N TYR A 220 43.19 14.87 -3.22
CA TYR A 220 42.79 16.10 -2.52
C TYR A 220 41.27 16.12 -2.25
N PRO A 221 40.72 15.15 -1.49
CA PRO A 221 39.27 14.98 -1.31
C PRO A 221 38.54 16.17 -0.67
N LYS A 222 39.28 17.12 -0.07
CA LYS A 222 38.74 18.35 0.53
C LYS A 222 38.60 19.50 -0.49
N TRP A 223 39.21 19.38 -1.66
CA TRP A 223 39.20 20.44 -2.69
C TRP A 223 37.96 20.32 -3.57
N PRO A 224 37.40 21.42 -4.08
CA PRO A 224 36.22 21.40 -4.95
C PRO A 224 36.61 20.93 -6.36
N GLY A 225 36.87 19.62 -6.50
CA GLY A 225 37.46 19.04 -7.71
C GLY A 225 36.65 19.29 -8.99
N GLN A 226 35.33 19.35 -8.89
CA GLN A 226 34.42 19.64 -10.00
C GLN A 226 34.61 21.07 -10.54
N LEU A 227 34.66 22.07 -9.65
CA LEU A 227 34.86 23.48 -10.03
C LEU A 227 36.26 23.72 -10.57
N LEU A 228 37.28 23.14 -9.94
CA LEU A 228 38.67 23.29 -10.38
C LEU A 228 38.89 22.68 -11.76
N ALA A 229 38.34 21.48 -12.03
CA ALA A 229 38.42 20.86 -13.34
C ALA A 229 37.74 21.72 -14.42
N LEU A 230 36.58 22.30 -14.09
CA LEU A 230 35.82 23.14 -15.01
C LEU A 230 36.51 24.47 -15.29
N ALA A 231 37.06 25.13 -14.26
CA ALA A 231 37.85 26.34 -14.41
C ALA A 231 39.12 26.08 -15.24
N THR A 232 39.77 24.93 -15.02
CA THR A 232 40.94 24.51 -15.81
C THR A 232 40.55 24.30 -17.28
N ALA A 233 39.44 23.61 -17.55
CA ALA A 233 38.97 23.39 -18.91
C ALA A 233 38.60 24.69 -19.62
N ALA A 234 37.90 25.61 -18.94
CA ALA A 234 37.58 26.93 -19.48
C ALA A 234 38.84 27.77 -19.76
N GLY A 235 39.82 27.74 -18.85
CA GLY A 235 41.12 28.40 -19.03
C GLY A 235 41.91 27.85 -20.22
N VAL A 236 41.93 26.53 -20.39
CA VAL A 236 42.58 25.89 -21.55
C VAL A 236 41.89 26.30 -22.86
N VAL A 237 40.56 26.33 -22.91
CA VAL A 237 39.84 26.79 -24.10
C VAL A 237 40.16 28.24 -24.43
N ALA A 238 40.14 29.12 -23.41
CA ALA A 238 40.41 30.54 -23.59
C ALA A 238 41.87 30.83 -23.99
N LEU A 239 42.85 30.15 -23.39
CA LEU A 239 44.28 30.38 -23.66
C LEU A 239 44.72 29.85 -25.02
N PHE A 240 44.18 28.71 -25.45
CA PHE A 240 44.57 28.06 -26.72
C PHE A 240 43.58 28.34 -27.87
N GLY A 241 42.54 29.14 -27.65
CA GLY A 241 41.53 29.46 -28.67
C GLY A 241 40.81 28.23 -29.22
N LEU A 242 40.54 27.23 -28.35
CA LEU A 242 39.97 25.95 -28.80
C LEU A 242 38.53 26.09 -29.31
N ASP A 243 37.85 27.19 -28.97
CA ASP A 243 36.56 27.58 -29.54
C ASP A 243 36.66 27.78 -31.06
N GLN A 244 37.74 28.38 -31.54
CA GLN A 244 38.03 28.55 -32.97
C GLN A 244 38.37 27.22 -33.64
N ALA A 245 38.93 26.26 -32.89
CA ALA A 245 39.15 24.88 -33.32
C ALA A 245 37.87 24.02 -33.27
N GLY A 246 36.70 24.62 -33.04
CA GLY A 246 35.40 23.97 -33.08
C GLY A 246 34.89 23.43 -31.75
N VAL A 247 35.59 23.62 -30.63
CA VAL A 247 35.04 23.24 -29.32
C VAL A 247 33.79 24.09 -29.02
N LYS A 248 32.63 23.44 -28.84
CA LYS A 248 31.37 24.13 -28.53
C LYS A 248 31.42 24.71 -27.10
N ILE A 249 31.33 26.03 -27.00
CA ILE A 249 31.26 26.79 -25.75
C ILE A 249 29.84 27.29 -25.45
N ILE A 250 29.65 28.05 -24.37
CA ILE A 250 28.35 28.63 -23.98
C ILE A 250 28.05 29.87 -24.84
N GLY A 251 29.03 30.75 -25.04
CA GLY A 251 28.88 32.02 -25.77
C GLY A 251 28.35 33.17 -24.92
N ASP A 252 28.00 34.28 -25.58
CA ASP A 252 27.59 35.53 -24.93
C ASP A 252 26.29 35.37 -24.12
N LEU A 253 26.27 36.01 -22.94
CA LEU A 253 25.13 35.99 -22.04
C LEU A 253 24.44 37.35 -21.98
N PRO A 254 23.09 37.38 -21.97
CA PRO A 254 22.34 38.62 -21.76
C PRO A 254 22.61 39.16 -20.35
N SER A 255 22.63 40.48 -20.18
CA SER A 255 23.15 41.15 -18.97
C SER A 255 22.11 41.96 -18.16
N ASN A 256 20.81 41.72 -18.37
CA ASN A 256 19.74 42.48 -17.73
C ASN A 256 19.11 41.72 -16.55
N LEU A 257 18.68 42.45 -15.51
CA LEU A 257 17.90 41.88 -14.41
C LEU A 257 16.51 41.40 -14.89
N PRO A 258 15.91 40.38 -14.26
CA PRO A 258 14.53 39.95 -14.55
C PRO A 258 13.55 41.12 -14.33
N PRO A 259 12.90 41.65 -15.39
CA PRO A 259 11.92 42.70 -15.24
C PRO A 259 10.59 42.13 -14.73
N LEU A 260 9.71 43.00 -14.24
CA LEU A 260 8.33 42.61 -13.99
C LEU A 260 7.62 42.41 -15.34
N ALA A 261 6.95 41.27 -15.49
CA ALA A 261 6.20 40.95 -16.69
C ALA A 261 4.86 41.71 -16.73
N ASP A 262 4.53 42.25 -17.90
CA ASP A 262 3.18 42.73 -18.20
C ASP A 262 2.32 41.54 -18.65
N LEU A 263 1.52 41.00 -17.71
CA LEU A 263 0.75 39.79 -17.91
C LEU A 263 -0.73 40.12 -18.21
N PRO A 264 -1.36 39.46 -19.21
CA PRO A 264 -2.76 39.67 -19.55
C PRO A 264 -3.72 38.97 -18.57
N LEU A 265 -3.65 39.31 -17.28
CA LEU A 265 -4.41 38.67 -16.20
C LEU A 265 -5.93 38.84 -16.30
N THR A 266 -6.40 39.85 -17.04
CA THR A 266 -7.83 40.13 -17.26
C THR A 266 -8.39 39.47 -18.51
N ASN A 267 -7.53 38.84 -19.34
CA ASN A 267 -7.97 38.19 -20.57
C ASN A 267 -8.54 36.80 -20.26
N VAL A 268 -9.85 36.76 -19.97
CA VAL A 268 -10.58 35.53 -19.62
C VAL A 268 -10.54 34.49 -20.75
N GLN A 269 -10.54 34.92 -22.01
CA GLN A 269 -10.48 34.01 -23.15
C GLN A 269 -9.13 33.28 -23.18
N LEU A 270 -8.02 34.01 -23.08
CA LEU A 270 -6.68 33.42 -23.04
C LEU A 270 -6.49 32.50 -21.83
N ILE A 271 -7.03 32.86 -20.66
CA ILE A 271 -7.04 31.98 -19.48
C ILE A 271 -7.81 30.68 -19.76
N GLY A 272 -8.96 30.78 -20.44
CA GLY A 272 -9.74 29.62 -20.87
C GLY A 272 -8.94 28.71 -21.80
N ASP A 273 -8.34 29.29 -22.83
CA ASP A 273 -7.55 28.57 -23.85
C ASP A 273 -6.31 27.88 -23.25
N LEU A 274 -5.65 28.51 -22.27
CA LEU A 274 -4.47 27.97 -21.59
C LEU A 274 -4.80 26.96 -20.49
N SER A 275 -6.04 26.91 -19.99
CA SER A 275 -6.39 26.18 -18.76
C SER A 275 -6.04 24.69 -18.79
N VAL A 276 -6.37 23.99 -19.88
CA VAL A 276 -6.10 22.56 -20.05
C VAL A 276 -4.60 22.29 -20.14
N GLY A 277 -3.88 23.10 -20.92
CA GLY A 277 -2.42 23.00 -21.04
C GLY A 277 -1.71 23.32 -19.73
N ALA A 278 -2.16 24.35 -19.01
CA ALA A 278 -1.66 24.72 -17.68
C ALA A 278 -1.86 23.59 -16.67
N LEU A 279 -3.02 22.94 -16.64
CA LEU A 279 -3.28 21.79 -15.77
C LEU A 279 -2.37 20.61 -16.12
N ALA A 280 -2.17 20.33 -17.41
CA ALA A 280 -1.28 19.26 -17.88
C ALA A 280 0.18 19.53 -17.48
N VAL A 281 0.70 20.74 -17.74
CA VAL A 281 2.05 21.16 -17.34
C VAL A 281 2.21 21.13 -15.82
N ALA A 282 1.18 21.54 -15.06
CA ALA A 282 1.17 21.50 -13.61
C ALA A 282 1.29 20.08 -13.08
N ALA A 283 0.42 19.17 -13.53
CA ALA A 283 0.39 17.77 -13.10
C ALA A 283 1.67 17.02 -13.49
N ILE A 284 2.09 17.12 -14.74
CA ILE A 284 3.27 16.40 -15.25
C ILE A 284 4.54 16.87 -14.54
N GLY A 285 4.77 18.19 -14.44
CA GLY A 285 5.98 18.70 -13.80
C GLY A 285 6.00 18.47 -12.28
N LEU A 286 4.84 18.33 -11.63
CA LEU A 286 4.77 17.95 -10.22
C LEU A 286 5.09 16.47 -10.00
N VAL A 287 4.61 15.58 -10.88
CA VAL A 287 5.05 14.16 -10.89
C VAL A 287 6.55 14.09 -11.13
N GLU A 288 7.09 14.83 -12.09
CA GLU A 288 8.54 14.91 -12.37
C GLU A 288 9.33 15.39 -11.13
N ALA A 289 9.02 16.58 -10.61
CA ALA A 289 9.72 17.19 -9.47
C ALA A 289 9.69 16.29 -8.23
N THR A 290 8.55 15.69 -7.91
CA THR A 290 8.40 14.84 -6.72
C THR A 290 9.08 13.49 -6.87
N SER A 291 9.08 12.93 -8.07
CA SER A 291 9.82 11.69 -8.37
C SER A 291 11.32 11.91 -8.25
N ILE A 292 11.84 13.03 -8.78
CA ILE A 292 13.23 13.43 -8.61
C ILE A 292 13.56 13.67 -7.14
N ALA A 293 12.70 14.40 -6.42
CA ALA A 293 12.91 14.68 -5.01
C ALA A 293 13.03 13.37 -4.22
N ARG A 294 12.10 12.42 -4.41
CA ARG A 294 12.12 11.12 -3.71
C ARG A 294 13.33 10.27 -4.09
N SER A 295 13.70 10.27 -5.38
CA SER A 295 14.93 9.66 -5.89
C SER A 295 16.17 10.12 -5.13
N VAL A 296 16.38 11.43 -5.05
CA VAL A 296 17.54 12.00 -4.34
C VAL A 296 17.38 11.87 -2.82
N ALA A 297 16.15 11.86 -2.31
CA ALA A 297 15.88 11.67 -0.90
C ALA A 297 16.19 10.26 -0.40
N ALA A 298 15.92 9.24 -1.22
CA ALA A 298 16.31 7.86 -0.91
C ALA A 298 17.83 7.72 -0.77
N GLN A 299 18.61 8.47 -1.57
CA GLN A 299 20.07 8.47 -1.47
C GLN A 299 20.59 9.27 -0.27
N SER A 300 19.98 10.44 0.01
CA SER A 300 20.41 11.34 1.09
C SER A 300 19.83 10.99 2.47
N GLY A 301 18.81 10.14 2.55
CA GLY A 301 18.10 9.81 3.78
C GLY A 301 17.18 10.92 4.32
N GLN A 302 16.93 11.98 3.54
CA GLN A 302 16.04 13.08 3.96
C GLN A 302 14.56 12.63 3.94
N ARG A 303 13.76 13.24 4.82
CA ARG A 303 12.29 13.08 4.79
C ARG A 303 11.68 14.16 3.92
N LEU A 304 10.78 13.76 3.02
CA LEU A 304 10.06 14.67 2.15
C LEU A 304 8.60 14.80 2.58
N ASP A 305 8.11 16.03 2.58
CA ASP A 305 6.70 16.38 2.62
C ASP A 305 6.26 16.77 1.20
N SER A 306 5.55 15.88 0.53
CA SER A 306 5.08 16.10 -0.85
C SER A 306 4.18 17.32 -0.97
N ASN A 307 3.36 17.64 0.05
CA ASN A 307 2.47 18.80 -0.01
C ASN A 307 3.26 20.11 0.06
N GLN A 308 4.26 20.17 0.94
CA GLN A 308 5.18 21.30 0.98
C GLN A 308 5.94 21.46 -0.34
N GLU A 309 6.35 20.35 -0.96
CA GLU A 309 7.01 20.39 -2.27
C GLU A 309 6.08 20.96 -3.34
N PHE A 310 4.80 20.60 -3.36
CA PHE A 310 3.82 21.15 -4.30
C PHE A 310 3.65 22.66 -4.12
N VAL A 311 3.58 23.12 -2.86
CA VAL A 311 3.52 24.55 -2.54
C VAL A 311 4.77 25.28 -3.03
N GLY A 312 5.97 24.73 -2.79
CA GLY A 312 7.23 25.30 -3.27
C GLY A 312 7.32 25.41 -4.78
N GLN A 313 6.96 24.35 -5.50
CA GLN A 313 6.90 24.36 -6.97
C GLN A 313 5.82 25.30 -7.50
N GLY A 314 4.70 25.43 -6.80
CA GLY A 314 3.63 26.37 -7.14
C GLY A 314 4.09 27.82 -7.05
N LEU A 315 4.64 28.20 -5.90
CA LEU A 315 5.18 29.55 -5.67
C LEU A 315 6.33 29.87 -6.61
N ALA A 316 7.21 28.91 -6.91
CA ALA A 316 8.29 29.11 -7.88
C ALA A 316 7.77 29.49 -9.26
N ASN A 317 6.73 28.81 -9.75
CA ASN A 317 6.16 29.07 -11.07
C ASN A 317 5.36 30.38 -11.12
N ILE A 318 4.62 30.71 -10.05
CA ILE A 318 3.97 32.03 -9.91
C ILE A 318 5.01 33.14 -10.00
N ALA A 319 6.09 33.02 -9.21
CA ALA A 319 7.17 34.00 -9.22
C ALA A 319 7.87 34.09 -10.59
N CYS A 320 8.13 32.96 -11.25
CA CYS A 320 8.69 32.96 -12.60
C CYS A 320 7.81 33.75 -13.57
N GLY A 321 6.49 33.51 -13.59
CA GLY A 321 5.59 34.22 -14.50
C GLY A 321 5.61 35.74 -14.30
N PHE A 322 5.61 36.22 -13.05
CA PHE A 322 5.68 37.65 -12.75
C PHE A 322 7.05 38.30 -13.01
N LEU A 323 8.13 37.52 -13.04
CA LEU A 323 9.51 37.99 -13.28
C LEU A 323 10.00 37.63 -14.70
N SER A 324 9.09 37.65 -15.67
CA SER A 324 9.35 37.40 -17.10
C SER A 324 10.01 36.06 -17.42
N GLY A 325 9.77 35.06 -16.58
CA GLY A 325 10.13 33.66 -16.82
C GLY A 325 8.98 32.86 -17.43
N HIS A 326 9.20 31.56 -17.57
CA HIS A 326 8.25 30.57 -18.07
C HIS A 326 8.17 29.38 -17.11
N ALA A 327 7.26 28.44 -17.41
CA ALA A 327 7.00 27.30 -16.53
C ALA A 327 8.25 26.43 -16.29
N CYS A 328 8.45 26.04 -15.03
CA CYS A 328 9.61 25.33 -14.51
C CYS A 328 9.22 24.05 -13.77
N SER A 329 10.22 23.18 -13.57
CA SER A 329 10.08 21.91 -12.85
C SER A 329 11.40 21.56 -12.13
N GLY A 330 11.41 20.43 -11.41
CA GLY A 330 12.65 19.87 -10.86
C GLY A 330 13.51 19.24 -11.97
N SER A 331 14.83 19.37 -11.88
CA SER A 331 15.77 18.73 -12.81
C SER A 331 16.58 17.63 -12.14
N PHE A 332 16.59 16.44 -12.73
CA PHE A 332 17.35 15.30 -12.23
C PHE A 332 18.86 15.58 -12.31
N ASN A 333 19.37 16.08 -13.44
CA ASN A 333 20.78 16.45 -13.62
C ASN A 333 21.27 17.42 -12.54
N ARG A 334 20.52 18.51 -12.32
CA ARG A 334 20.91 19.54 -11.36
C ARG A 334 20.78 19.05 -9.91
N SER A 335 19.74 18.30 -9.60
CA SER A 335 19.53 17.77 -8.23
C SER A 335 20.56 16.69 -7.87
N ALA A 336 20.92 15.85 -8.83
CA ALA A 336 21.97 14.84 -8.68
C ALA A 336 23.33 15.51 -8.42
N LEU A 337 23.68 16.52 -9.24
CA LEU A 337 24.90 17.30 -9.04
C LEU A 337 24.92 18.02 -7.70
N ASN A 338 23.79 18.61 -7.29
CA ASN A 338 23.65 19.26 -6.00
C ASN A 338 23.97 18.30 -4.84
N TYR A 339 23.41 17.09 -4.91
CA TYR A 339 23.68 16.02 -3.95
C TYR A 339 25.14 15.53 -3.98
N GLU A 340 25.71 15.31 -5.18
CA GLU A 340 27.09 14.87 -5.33
C GLU A 340 28.11 15.90 -4.83
N ALA A 341 27.84 17.18 -5.06
CA ALA A 341 28.61 18.32 -4.58
C ALA A 341 28.46 18.54 -3.06
N LYS A 342 27.76 17.64 -2.36
CA LYS A 342 27.61 17.62 -0.90
C LYS A 342 26.82 18.79 -0.34
N ALA A 343 25.83 19.30 -1.10
CA ALA A 343 24.82 20.19 -0.53
C ALA A 343 24.19 19.56 0.70
N GLN A 344 23.94 20.36 1.73
CA GLN A 344 23.34 19.89 2.98
C GLN A 344 21.97 20.50 3.22
N THR A 345 21.72 21.68 2.67
CA THR A 345 20.45 22.41 2.85
C THR A 345 19.88 22.94 1.53
N PRO A 346 18.60 23.35 1.49
CA PRO A 346 18.01 23.98 0.32
C PRO A 346 18.75 25.25 -0.11
N LEU A 347 19.52 25.91 0.77
CA LEU A 347 20.24 27.14 0.43
C LEU A 347 21.29 26.92 -0.66
N ALA A 348 21.76 25.69 -0.89
CA ALA A 348 22.62 25.40 -2.04
C ALA A 348 21.94 25.77 -3.38
N SER A 349 20.64 25.49 -3.52
CA SER A 349 19.86 25.89 -4.70
C SER A 349 19.63 27.41 -4.76
N VAL A 350 19.46 28.07 -3.61
CA VAL A 350 19.40 29.54 -3.53
C VAL A 350 20.70 30.16 -4.01
N PHE A 351 21.84 29.69 -3.50
CA PHE A 351 23.16 30.16 -3.95
C PHE A 351 23.38 29.90 -5.43
N SER A 352 22.95 28.76 -5.97
CA SER A 352 23.00 28.52 -7.42
C SER A 352 22.25 29.59 -8.23
N GLY A 353 21.02 29.94 -7.83
CA GLY A 353 20.27 31.02 -8.48
C GLY A 353 20.97 32.37 -8.38
N LEU A 354 21.56 32.70 -7.22
CA LEU A 354 22.35 33.91 -7.01
C LEU A 354 23.64 33.93 -7.83
N PHE A 355 24.31 32.78 -8.01
CA PHE A 355 25.50 32.69 -8.85
C PHE A 355 25.17 32.82 -10.34
N VAL A 356 24.04 32.28 -10.80
CA VAL A 356 23.58 32.53 -12.17
C VAL A 356 23.28 34.01 -12.37
N LEU A 357 22.60 34.66 -11.41
CA LEU A 357 22.37 36.10 -11.43
C LEU A 357 23.69 36.89 -11.47
N ALA A 358 24.65 36.54 -10.62
CA ALA A 358 25.97 37.19 -10.61
C ALA A 358 26.75 36.93 -11.91
N ALA A 359 26.65 35.72 -12.47
CA ALA A 359 27.31 35.37 -13.72
C ALA A 359 26.73 36.14 -14.90
N MET A 360 25.41 36.30 -14.93
CA MET A 360 24.69 37.09 -15.92
C MET A 360 25.12 38.58 -15.90
N LEU A 361 25.33 39.16 -14.71
CA LEU A 361 25.63 40.58 -14.56
C LEU A 361 27.13 40.92 -14.66
N VAL A 362 28.01 40.04 -14.17
CA VAL A 362 29.44 40.36 -13.97
C VAL A 362 30.37 39.40 -14.68
N LEU A 363 30.07 38.09 -14.70
CA LEU A 363 30.97 37.06 -15.23
C LEU A 363 30.65 36.63 -16.67
N SER A 364 29.80 37.36 -17.40
CA SER A 364 29.42 37.04 -18.78
C SER A 364 30.61 36.67 -19.69
N PRO A 365 31.69 37.48 -19.77
CA PRO A 365 32.83 37.16 -20.64
C PRO A 365 33.63 35.92 -20.18
N LEU A 366 33.66 35.63 -18.88
CA LEU A 366 34.35 34.44 -18.34
C LEU A 366 33.52 33.16 -18.51
N ALA A 367 32.21 33.26 -18.31
CA ALA A 367 31.28 32.14 -18.45
C ALA A 367 31.13 31.69 -19.91
N ALA A 368 31.36 32.58 -20.88
CA ALA A 368 31.27 32.29 -22.30
C ALA A 368 32.20 31.13 -22.74
N TYR A 369 33.40 31.02 -22.15
CA TYR A 369 34.44 30.04 -22.54
C TYR A 369 34.27 28.64 -21.95
N ILE A 370 33.20 28.37 -21.19
CA ILE A 370 33.01 27.08 -20.56
C ILE A 370 32.68 26.02 -21.64
N PRO A 371 33.50 24.97 -21.80
CA PRO A 371 33.29 23.97 -22.84
C PRO A 371 32.17 23.00 -22.47
N ARG A 372 31.27 22.70 -23.43
CA ARG A 372 30.18 21.73 -23.22
C ARG A 372 30.70 20.34 -22.86
N ALA A 373 31.85 19.93 -23.40
CA ALA A 373 32.47 18.64 -23.10
C ALA A 373 32.84 18.47 -21.62
N ALA A 374 33.27 19.54 -20.93
CA ALA A 374 33.56 19.50 -19.51
C ALA A 374 32.29 19.36 -18.66
N LEU A 375 31.19 19.98 -19.07
CA LEU A 375 29.88 19.82 -18.42
C LEU A 375 29.37 18.37 -18.56
N SER A 376 29.51 17.78 -19.75
CA SER A 376 29.13 16.39 -19.98
C SER A 376 29.94 15.40 -19.15
N ALA A 377 31.25 15.65 -18.96
CA ALA A 377 32.08 14.86 -18.06
C ALA A 377 31.58 14.90 -16.60
N LEU A 378 31.20 16.09 -16.11
CA LEU A 378 30.64 16.28 -14.78
C LEU A 378 29.29 15.53 -14.61
N LEU A 379 28.41 15.63 -15.61
CA LEU A 379 27.11 14.97 -15.58
C LEU A 379 27.20 13.44 -15.73
N LEU A 380 28.19 12.94 -16.47
CA LEU A 380 28.48 11.49 -16.54
C LEU A 380 28.90 10.93 -15.17
N LEU A 381 29.71 11.67 -14.41
CA LEU A 381 30.06 11.28 -13.05
C LEU A 381 28.83 11.22 -12.15
N ALA A 382 27.95 12.23 -12.24
CA ALA A 382 26.68 12.25 -11.51
C ALA A 382 25.78 11.08 -11.88
N ALA A 383 25.60 10.82 -13.16
CA ALA A 383 24.81 9.70 -13.67
C ALA A 383 25.30 8.35 -13.10
N TYR A 384 26.62 8.15 -13.00
CA TYR A 384 27.20 6.94 -12.42
C TYR A 384 26.86 6.79 -10.93
N GLY A 385 26.91 7.89 -10.16
CA GLY A 385 26.59 7.90 -8.73
C GLY A 385 25.15 7.50 -8.40
N MET A 386 24.23 7.64 -9.37
CA MET A 386 22.81 7.36 -9.17
C MET A 386 22.44 5.88 -9.32
N ILE A 387 23.34 5.05 -9.85
CA ILE A 387 23.11 3.63 -10.04
C ILE A 387 23.59 2.86 -8.80
N ASP A 388 22.72 2.66 -7.82
CA ASP A 388 23.03 1.87 -6.62
C ASP A 388 23.00 0.36 -6.89
N ARG A 389 24.14 -0.15 -7.37
CA ARG A 389 24.33 -1.58 -7.68
C ARG A 389 24.12 -2.49 -6.47
N LYS A 390 24.39 -2.01 -5.24
CA LYS A 390 24.29 -2.83 -4.03
C LYS A 390 22.83 -3.06 -3.69
N GLU A 391 22.02 -2.01 -3.73
CA GLU A 391 20.59 -2.12 -3.41
C GLU A 391 19.82 -2.86 -4.52
N MET A 392 20.14 -2.62 -5.80
CA MET A 392 19.60 -3.41 -6.91
C MET A 392 19.88 -4.91 -6.73
N ALA A 393 21.11 -5.27 -6.35
CA ALA A 393 21.47 -6.67 -6.12
C ALA A 393 20.81 -7.27 -4.87
N ARG A 394 20.44 -6.45 -3.88
CA ARG A 394 19.67 -6.87 -2.69
C ARG A 394 18.23 -7.17 -3.05
N LEU A 395 17.56 -6.28 -3.79
CA LEU A 395 16.19 -6.49 -4.27
C LEU A 395 16.08 -7.74 -5.14
N TRP A 396 17.02 -7.91 -6.07
CA TRP A 396 17.06 -9.08 -6.97
C TRP A 396 17.15 -10.41 -6.22
N ARG A 397 17.92 -10.45 -5.12
CA ARG A 397 18.12 -11.67 -4.31
C ARG A 397 17.04 -11.89 -3.26
N GLY A 398 16.47 -10.82 -2.70
CA GLY A 398 15.62 -10.88 -1.50
C GLY A 398 14.12 -10.99 -1.78
N ALA A 399 13.59 -10.32 -2.81
CA ALA A 399 12.14 -10.22 -3.01
C ALA A 399 11.78 -10.17 -4.51
N ARG A 400 11.28 -11.29 -5.05
CA ARG A 400 10.94 -11.42 -6.48
C ARG A 400 9.94 -10.37 -6.98
N GLY A 401 8.94 -10.03 -6.16
CA GLY A 401 7.96 -9.00 -6.50
C GLY A 401 8.59 -7.60 -6.61
N ASP A 402 9.43 -7.24 -5.64
CA ASP A 402 10.16 -5.97 -5.63
C ASP A 402 11.18 -5.87 -6.76
N ALA A 403 11.88 -6.97 -7.06
CA ALA A 403 12.77 -7.05 -8.21
C ALA A 403 12.01 -6.82 -9.53
N LEU A 404 10.82 -7.42 -9.69
CA LEU A 404 9.99 -7.20 -10.88
C LEU A 404 9.57 -5.71 -10.99
N ILE A 405 9.09 -5.11 -9.91
CA ILE A 405 8.71 -3.68 -9.87
C ILE A 405 9.90 -2.79 -10.26
N MET A 406 11.09 -3.08 -9.73
CA MET A 406 12.33 -2.36 -10.06
C MET A 406 12.67 -2.47 -11.55
N ILE A 407 12.65 -3.68 -12.13
CA ILE A 407 12.95 -3.90 -13.56
C ILE A 407 11.93 -3.19 -14.45
N VAL A 408 10.64 -3.35 -14.17
CA VAL A 408 9.57 -2.70 -14.93
C VAL A 408 9.74 -1.19 -14.90
N THR A 409 10.03 -0.62 -13.73
CA THR A 409 10.26 0.82 -13.60
C THR A 409 11.52 1.26 -14.35
N LEU A 410 12.62 0.50 -14.27
CA LEU A 410 13.86 0.77 -14.99
C LEU A 410 13.61 0.78 -16.50
N LEU A 411 12.99 -0.25 -17.04
CA LEU A 411 12.66 -0.34 -18.47
C LEU A 411 11.70 0.78 -18.88
N ALA A 412 10.65 1.03 -18.09
CA ALA A 412 9.73 2.13 -18.36
C ALA A 412 10.44 3.49 -18.37
N THR A 413 11.45 3.71 -17.52
CA THR A 413 12.24 4.95 -17.51
C THR A 413 13.11 5.10 -18.76
N LEU A 414 13.58 3.99 -19.33
CA LEU A 414 14.40 3.99 -20.55
C LEU A 414 13.59 4.20 -21.83
N PHE A 415 12.32 3.76 -21.85
CA PHE A 415 11.50 3.73 -23.07
C PHE A 415 10.29 4.67 -23.06
N LEU A 416 9.81 5.08 -21.89
CA LEU A 416 8.67 5.99 -21.73
C LEU A 416 9.13 7.33 -21.16
N PRO A 417 8.35 8.42 -21.35
CA PRO A 417 8.59 9.67 -20.63
C PRO A 417 8.62 9.46 -19.10
N LEU A 418 9.50 10.19 -18.40
CA LEU A 418 9.82 9.95 -16.98
C LEU A 418 8.58 9.86 -16.07
N GLN A 419 7.56 10.69 -16.31
CA GLN A 419 6.33 10.69 -15.52
C GLN A 419 5.54 9.38 -15.64
N PHE A 420 5.50 8.77 -16.84
CA PHE A 420 4.80 7.51 -17.06
C PHE A 420 5.58 6.35 -16.48
N ALA A 421 6.91 6.43 -16.45
CA ALA A 421 7.75 5.42 -15.83
C ALA A 421 7.46 5.25 -14.33
N VAL A 422 7.37 6.36 -13.61
CA VAL A 422 7.05 6.34 -12.17
C VAL A 422 5.61 5.88 -11.94
N LEU A 423 4.65 6.39 -12.73
CA LEU A 423 3.26 5.95 -12.62
C LEU A 423 3.12 4.43 -12.84
N SER A 424 3.82 3.88 -13.83
CA SER A 424 3.83 2.45 -14.12
C SER A 424 4.39 1.66 -12.94
N GLY A 425 5.47 2.14 -12.31
CA GLY A 425 6.02 1.56 -11.09
C GLY A 425 5.04 1.60 -9.91
N ILE A 426 4.36 2.73 -9.67
CA ILE A 426 3.34 2.87 -8.62
C ILE A 426 2.20 1.88 -8.86
N LEU A 427 1.64 1.84 -10.07
CA LEU A 427 0.53 0.96 -10.42
C LEU A 427 0.92 -0.52 -10.28
N MET A 428 2.13 -0.89 -10.71
CA MET A 428 2.65 -2.24 -10.52
C MET A 428 2.82 -2.57 -9.03
N SER A 429 3.35 -1.64 -8.23
CA SER A 429 3.52 -1.82 -6.79
C SER A 429 2.19 -1.98 -6.06
N LEU A 430 1.20 -1.17 -6.42
CA LEU A 430 -0.16 -1.24 -5.87
C LEU A 430 -0.86 -2.54 -6.30
N GLY A 431 -0.77 -2.90 -7.58
CA GLY A 431 -1.32 -4.15 -8.10
C GLY A 431 -0.70 -5.39 -7.44
N TYR A 432 0.63 -5.39 -7.26
CA TYR A 432 1.33 -6.45 -6.53
C TYR A 432 0.90 -6.54 -5.06
N TYR A 433 0.76 -5.39 -4.39
CA TYR A 433 0.24 -5.34 -3.03
C TYR A 433 -1.17 -5.92 -2.93
N ILE A 434 -2.09 -5.47 -3.79
CA ILE A 434 -3.47 -5.97 -3.85
C ILE A 434 -3.49 -7.48 -4.10
N MET A 435 -2.75 -7.98 -5.09
CA MET A 435 -2.67 -9.42 -5.38
C MET A 435 -2.19 -10.22 -4.17
N LYS A 436 -1.20 -9.70 -3.44
CA LYS A 436 -0.63 -10.35 -2.25
C LYS A 436 -1.60 -10.33 -1.06
N THR A 437 -2.39 -9.27 -0.89
CA THR A 437 -3.37 -9.17 0.21
C THR A 437 -4.71 -9.84 -0.11
N SER A 438 -5.06 -10.00 -1.39
CA SER A 438 -6.26 -10.70 -1.87
C SER A 438 -6.24 -12.22 -1.62
N THR A 439 -5.08 -12.79 -1.27
CA THR A 439 -4.91 -14.22 -0.97
C THR A 439 -4.44 -14.44 0.47
N PRO A 440 -5.22 -13.99 1.47
CA PRO A 440 -4.85 -14.17 2.87
C PRO A 440 -4.77 -15.67 3.22
N ARG A 441 -3.89 -16.02 4.16
CA ARG A 441 -3.71 -17.43 4.53
C ARG A 441 -4.89 -17.90 5.37
N VAL A 442 -5.57 -18.92 4.88
CA VAL A 442 -6.69 -19.60 5.56
C VAL A 442 -6.33 -21.05 5.76
N HIS A 443 -6.20 -21.47 7.02
CA HIS A 443 -5.82 -22.84 7.35
C HIS A 443 -6.54 -23.33 8.60
N THR A 444 -6.83 -24.63 8.65
CA THR A 444 -7.31 -25.29 9.87
C THR A 444 -6.20 -25.37 10.90
N VAL A 445 -6.52 -25.16 12.17
CA VAL A 445 -5.57 -25.23 13.27
C VAL A 445 -6.06 -26.18 14.35
N LEU A 446 -5.12 -26.78 15.06
CA LEU A 446 -5.37 -27.67 16.19
C LEU A 446 -4.60 -27.17 17.41
N PRO A 447 -5.06 -27.45 18.63
CA PRO A 447 -4.24 -27.24 19.81
C PRO A 447 -2.87 -27.93 19.68
N ASP A 448 -1.85 -27.29 20.20
CA ASP A 448 -0.54 -27.87 20.41
C ASP A 448 -0.60 -28.95 21.49
N GLU A 449 0.51 -29.65 21.71
CA GLU A 449 0.55 -30.79 22.64
C GLU A 449 0.33 -30.37 24.10
N THR A 450 0.60 -29.09 24.42
CA THR A 450 0.35 -28.52 25.75
C THR A 450 -1.07 -27.97 25.91
N PHE A 451 -1.88 -27.98 24.84
CA PHE A 451 -3.22 -27.39 24.75
C PHE A 451 -3.28 -25.90 25.15
N ARG A 452 -2.19 -25.16 24.96
CA ARG A 452 -2.11 -23.72 25.28
C ARG A 452 -2.17 -22.85 24.03
N HIS A 453 -1.75 -23.38 22.89
CA HIS A 453 -1.66 -22.64 21.65
C HIS A 453 -2.29 -23.43 20.52
N PHE A 454 -2.73 -22.74 19.49
CA PHE A 454 -3.22 -23.37 18.27
C PHE A 454 -2.16 -23.27 17.19
N ALA A 455 -1.76 -24.41 16.64
CA ALA A 455 -0.77 -24.51 15.59
C ALA A 455 -1.38 -25.12 14.31
N TYR A 456 -0.81 -24.76 13.17
CA TYR A 456 -1.12 -25.41 11.90
C TYR A 456 -0.49 -26.80 11.88
N GLN A 457 -1.33 -27.84 11.88
CA GLN A 457 -0.91 -29.24 11.96
C GLN A 457 -1.66 -30.07 10.91
N PRO A 458 -1.29 -29.97 9.61
CA PRO A 458 -2.06 -30.55 8.51
C PRO A 458 -2.12 -32.08 8.52
N HIS A 459 -1.16 -32.74 9.16
CA HIS A 459 -1.06 -34.20 9.21
C HIS A 459 -1.82 -34.83 10.38
N LYS A 460 -2.26 -34.05 11.37
CA LYS A 460 -3.02 -34.60 12.49
C LYS A 460 -4.51 -34.67 12.13
N PRO A 461 -5.20 -35.76 12.50
CA PRO A 461 -6.63 -35.88 12.25
C PRO A 461 -7.40 -34.81 13.06
N GLN A 462 -8.47 -34.30 12.49
CA GLN A 462 -9.25 -33.20 13.06
C GLN A 462 -10.48 -33.71 13.80
N CYS A 463 -11.07 -32.88 14.68
CA CYS A 463 -12.35 -33.21 15.30
C CYS A 463 -13.43 -33.39 14.22
N PRO A 464 -14.24 -34.46 14.28
CA PRO A 464 -15.30 -34.69 13.30
C PRO A 464 -16.45 -33.70 13.46
N GLN A 465 -16.63 -33.04 14.61
CA GLN A 465 -17.77 -32.14 14.87
C GLN A 465 -17.45 -30.65 14.71
N LEU A 466 -16.20 -30.26 14.99
CA LEU A 466 -15.77 -28.86 15.04
C LEU A 466 -14.60 -28.62 14.08
N SER A 467 -14.74 -27.63 13.21
CA SER A 467 -13.66 -27.07 12.41
C SER A 467 -13.14 -25.79 13.06
N ILE A 468 -11.83 -25.67 13.27
CA ILE A 468 -11.20 -24.45 13.79
C ILE A 468 -10.35 -23.85 12.69
N VAL A 469 -10.74 -22.69 12.18
CA VAL A 469 -10.08 -22.04 11.04
C VAL A 469 -9.43 -20.74 11.49
N LYS A 470 -8.16 -20.58 11.17
CA LYS A 470 -7.43 -19.33 11.36
C LYS A 470 -7.40 -18.54 10.05
N ILE A 471 -7.85 -17.29 10.11
CA ILE A 471 -7.72 -16.30 9.03
C ILE A 471 -6.55 -15.37 9.36
N SER A 472 -5.58 -15.27 8.45
CA SER A 472 -4.41 -14.39 8.61
C SER A 472 -4.36 -13.38 7.47
N GLY A 473 -4.99 -12.22 7.70
CA GLY A 473 -5.15 -11.13 6.74
C GLY A 473 -6.48 -10.43 6.92
N ASP A 474 -6.62 -9.24 6.32
CA ASP A 474 -7.84 -8.43 6.41
C ASP A 474 -8.94 -8.96 5.48
N LEU A 475 -10.19 -8.73 5.86
CA LEU A 475 -11.37 -9.14 5.10
C LEU A 475 -11.94 -7.96 4.34
N TYR A 476 -11.54 -7.81 3.07
CA TYR A 476 -12.06 -6.78 2.18
C TYR A 476 -12.53 -7.37 0.85
N PHE A 477 -13.20 -6.58 0.02
CA PHE A 477 -13.77 -6.99 -1.27
C PHE A 477 -12.82 -7.83 -2.14
N GLY A 478 -11.50 -7.59 -2.07
CA GLY A 478 -10.50 -8.32 -2.84
C GLY A 478 -10.09 -9.67 -2.25
N ALA A 479 -10.36 -9.94 -0.98
CA ALA A 479 -9.94 -11.14 -0.25
C ALA A 479 -11.10 -12.10 0.08
N VAL A 480 -12.33 -11.59 0.20
CA VAL A 480 -13.48 -12.36 0.70
C VAL A 480 -13.80 -13.61 -0.11
N ASN A 481 -13.75 -13.54 -1.43
CA ASN A 481 -14.03 -14.70 -2.29
C ASN A 481 -13.02 -15.83 -2.06
N HIS A 482 -11.74 -15.49 -1.88
CA HIS A 482 -10.69 -16.49 -1.60
C HIS A 482 -10.91 -17.14 -0.24
N VAL A 483 -11.22 -16.34 0.78
CA VAL A 483 -11.46 -16.82 2.15
C VAL A 483 -12.69 -17.71 2.23
N GLU A 484 -13.80 -17.26 1.66
CA GLU A 484 -15.05 -17.99 1.65
C GLU A 484 -14.91 -19.34 0.96
N GLU A 485 -14.31 -19.34 -0.24
CA GLU A 485 -14.10 -20.58 -0.99
C GLU A 485 -13.18 -21.54 -0.25
N ALA A 486 -12.09 -21.05 0.36
CA ALA A 486 -11.20 -21.88 1.17
C ALA A 486 -11.94 -22.53 2.35
N ILE A 487 -12.78 -21.78 3.08
CA ILE A 487 -13.56 -22.32 4.20
C ILE A 487 -14.63 -23.30 3.72
N ARG A 488 -15.36 -22.96 2.65
CA ARG A 488 -16.38 -23.83 2.07
C ARG A 488 -15.78 -25.16 1.60
N GLN A 489 -14.61 -25.14 0.96
CA GLN A 489 -13.90 -26.35 0.56
C GLN A 489 -13.48 -27.20 1.77
N MET A 490 -13.01 -26.57 2.87
CA MET A 490 -12.67 -27.29 4.10
C MET A 490 -13.89 -27.98 4.72
N LEU A 491 -15.03 -27.26 4.79
CA LEU A 491 -16.28 -27.80 5.32
C LEU A 491 -16.90 -28.86 4.40
N ALA A 492 -16.69 -28.77 3.08
CA ALA A 492 -17.15 -29.78 2.13
C ALA A 492 -16.35 -31.09 2.23
N ARG A 493 -15.04 -31.02 2.50
CA ARG A 493 -14.19 -32.20 2.72
C ARG A 493 -14.52 -32.95 4.00
N ASN A 494 -15.08 -32.29 5.01
CA ASN A 494 -15.46 -32.89 6.29
C ASN A 494 -16.96 -32.64 6.60
N PRO A 495 -17.90 -33.36 5.96
CA PRO A 495 -19.35 -33.11 6.13
C PRO A 495 -19.87 -33.30 7.55
N ARG A 496 -19.13 -34.03 8.40
CA ARG A 496 -19.46 -34.21 9.82
C ARG A 496 -19.21 -32.93 10.64
N GLN A 497 -18.33 -32.03 10.18
CA GLN A 497 -18.01 -30.78 10.87
C GLN A 497 -19.13 -29.77 10.63
N ARG A 498 -20.07 -29.73 11.58
CA ARG A 498 -21.22 -28.81 11.54
C ARG A 498 -20.91 -27.48 12.22
N PHE A 499 -19.98 -27.47 13.17
CA PHE A 499 -19.60 -26.26 13.90
C PHE A 499 -18.30 -25.69 13.35
N LEU A 500 -18.26 -24.36 13.21
CA LEU A 500 -17.10 -23.62 12.73
C LEU A 500 -16.66 -22.61 13.79
N LEU A 501 -15.40 -22.66 14.22
CA LEU A 501 -14.78 -21.65 15.06
C LEU A 501 -13.76 -20.85 14.24
N LEU A 502 -14.06 -19.57 14.01
CA LEU A 502 -13.19 -18.64 13.30
C LEU A 502 -12.25 -17.91 14.26
N ARG A 503 -10.94 -18.08 14.06
CA ARG A 503 -9.92 -17.32 14.79
C ARG A 503 -9.62 -16.02 14.04
N MET A 504 -10.11 -14.90 14.61
CA MET A 504 -10.09 -13.57 13.99
C MET A 504 -8.92 -12.70 14.42
N HIS A 505 -7.98 -13.21 15.24
CA HIS A 505 -6.84 -12.43 15.74
C HIS A 505 -5.98 -11.77 14.64
N GLY A 506 -5.89 -12.40 13.46
CA GLY A 506 -5.13 -11.91 12.31
C GLY A 506 -5.92 -11.00 11.37
N VAL A 507 -7.19 -10.69 11.69
CA VAL A 507 -8.08 -9.83 10.92
C VAL A 507 -8.15 -8.47 11.63
N ASN A 508 -7.44 -7.47 11.11
CA ASN A 508 -7.40 -6.14 11.72
C ASN A 508 -8.48 -5.23 11.16
N GLN A 509 -8.80 -5.42 9.88
CA GLN A 509 -9.83 -4.68 9.16
C GLN A 509 -10.82 -5.61 8.49
N CYS A 510 -12.06 -5.13 8.41
CA CYS A 510 -13.16 -5.78 7.73
C CYS A 510 -13.95 -4.68 7.01
N ASP A 511 -14.39 -4.92 5.77
CA ASP A 511 -15.36 -4.06 5.08
C ASP A 511 -16.75 -4.72 5.00
N ILE A 512 -17.69 -4.06 4.34
CA ILE A 512 -19.07 -4.57 4.19
C ILE A 512 -19.08 -5.89 3.42
N SER A 513 -18.21 -6.06 2.42
CA SER A 513 -18.08 -7.34 1.71
C SER A 513 -17.60 -8.45 2.64
N GLY A 514 -16.70 -8.13 3.59
CA GLY A 514 -16.28 -9.03 4.66
C GLY A 514 -17.44 -9.45 5.57
N ILE A 515 -18.33 -8.52 5.91
CA ILE A 515 -19.55 -8.83 6.68
C ILE A 515 -20.47 -9.77 5.89
N HIS A 516 -20.78 -9.46 4.63
CA HIS A 516 -21.65 -10.31 3.78
C HIS A 516 -21.08 -11.72 3.62
N MET A 517 -19.76 -11.85 3.51
CA MET A 517 -19.07 -13.14 3.47
C MET A 517 -19.28 -13.93 4.77
N LEU A 518 -19.16 -13.28 5.94
CA LEU A 518 -19.42 -13.92 7.23
C LEU A 518 -20.89 -14.31 7.41
N GLU A 519 -21.83 -13.49 6.95
CA GLU A 519 -23.27 -13.82 6.94
C GLU A 519 -23.58 -15.02 6.03
N SER A 520 -22.90 -15.11 4.88
CA SER A 520 -22.97 -16.24 3.96
C SER A 520 -22.46 -17.53 4.63
N LEU A 521 -21.31 -17.47 5.31
CA LEU A 521 -20.75 -18.60 6.06
C LEU A 521 -21.63 -19.02 7.24
N LEU A 522 -22.19 -18.05 7.98
CA LEU A 522 -23.12 -18.30 9.08
C LEU A 522 -24.36 -19.05 8.61
N ARG A 523 -25.00 -18.57 7.53
CA ARG A 523 -26.15 -19.23 6.91
C ARG A 523 -25.81 -20.65 6.47
N ALA A 524 -24.69 -20.83 5.78
CA ALA A 524 -24.25 -22.16 5.33
C ALA A 524 -23.99 -23.14 6.50
N CYS A 525 -23.47 -22.66 7.65
CA CYS A 525 -23.28 -23.49 8.84
C CYS A 525 -24.63 -23.86 9.49
N ARG A 526 -25.55 -22.90 9.59
CA ARG A 526 -26.89 -23.11 10.19
C ARG A 526 -27.78 -24.03 9.35
N GLU A 527 -27.74 -23.90 8.02
CA GLU A 527 -28.44 -24.81 7.10
C GLU A 527 -27.99 -26.28 7.25
N ARG A 528 -26.74 -26.51 7.66
CA ARG A 528 -26.20 -27.86 7.95
C ARG A 528 -26.52 -28.34 9.38
N GLY A 529 -27.30 -27.59 10.14
CA GLY A 529 -27.68 -27.91 11.52
C GLY A 529 -26.56 -27.75 12.54
N GLY A 530 -25.59 -26.87 12.26
CA GLY A 530 -24.58 -26.41 13.21
C GLY A 530 -24.61 -24.90 13.36
N ASP A 531 -23.47 -24.29 13.71
CA ASP A 531 -23.37 -22.85 13.91
C ASP A 531 -21.92 -22.34 13.77
N MET A 532 -21.75 -21.02 13.72
CA MET A 532 -20.45 -20.36 13.60
C MET A 532 -20.12 -19.51 14.83
N PHE A 533 -18.92 -19.72 15.37
CA PHE A 533 -18.36 -19.00 16.52
C PHE A 533 -17.15 -18.18 16.10
N LEU A 534 -16.93 -17.04 16.75
CA LEU A 534 -15.79 -16.17 16.51
C LEU A 534 -14.96 -16.04 17.78
N MET A 535 -13.63 -16.06 17.64
CA MET A 535 -12.72 -15.80 18.76
C MET A 535 -11.72 -14.68 18.43
N LYS A 536 -11.42 -13.86 19.45
CA LYS A 536 -10.46 -12.75 19.39
C LYS A 536 -10.69 -11.80 18.20
N VAL A 537 -11.92 -11.29 18.07
CA VAL A 537 -12.25 -10.26 17.08
C VAL A 537 -11.62 -8.93 17.51
N GLN A 538 -10.91 -8.25 16.60
CA GLN A 538 -10.31 -6.95 16.87
C GLN A 538 -11.38 -5.86 17.01
N ARG A 539 -11.12 -4.84 17.85
CA ARG A 539 -12.10 -3.77 18.14
C ARG A 539 -12.68 -3.07 16.89
N PRO A 540 -11.87 -2.69 15.86
CA PRO A 540 -12.42 -2.05 14.67
C PRO A 540 -13.41 -2.95 13.91
N VAL A 541 -13.09 -4.24 13.81
CA VAL A 541 -13.93 -5.25 13.15
C VAL A 541 -15.22 -5.48 13.94
N TYR A 542 -15.13 -5.60 15.27
CA TYR A 542 -16.30 -5.76 16.13
C TYR A 542 -17.23 -4.54 16.05
N GLY A 543 -16.67 -3.33 16.02
CA GLY A 543 -17.46 -2.10 15.85
C GLY A 543 -18.24 -2.07 14.54
N LEU A 544 -17.63 -2.53 13.43
CA LEU A 544 -18.34 -2.68 12.16
C LEU A 544 -19.44 -3.75 12.24
N MET A 545 -19.15 -4.92 12.81
CA MET A 545 -20.13 -6.00 13.00
C MET A 545 -21.35 -5.55 13.81
N GLN A 546 -21.12 -4.71 14.83
CA GLN A 546 -22.21 -4.15 15.64
C GLN A 546 -23.02 -3.13 14.83
N ALA A 547 -22.35 -2.23 14.12
CA ALA A 547 -23.02 -1.22 13.29
C ALA A 547 -23.86 -1.82 12.15
N THR A 548 -23.45 -2.97 11.59
CA THR A 548 -24.19 -3.68 10.54
C THR A 548 -25.24 -4.66 11.08
N GLY A 549 -25.37 -4.82 12.40
CA GLY A 549 -26.28 -5.79 13.02
C GLY A 549 -25.84 -7.25 12.91
N PHE A 550 -24.61 -7.52 12.49
CA PHE A 550 -24.07 -8.89 12.39
C PHE A 550 -23.97 -9.54 13.77
N VAL A 551 -23.62 -8.76 14.81
CA VAL A 551 -23.57 -9.25 16.20
C VAL A 551 -24.92 -9.82 16.64
N ASP A 552 -26.02 -9.15 16.30
CA ASP A 552 -27.37 -9.58 16.67
C ASP A 552 -27.80 -10.83 15.88
N GLN A 553 -27.37 -10.96 14.62
CA GLN A 553 -27.65 -12.14 13.80
C GLN A 553 -26.94 -13.40 14.30
N VAL A 554 -25.67 -13.27 14.71
CA VAL A 554 -24.90 -14.40 15.24
C VAL A 554 -25.36 -14.73 16.67
N GLY A 555 -25.50 -13.71 17.51
CA GLY A 555 -25.74 -13.81 18.94
C GLY A 555 -24.48 -13.42 19.74
N PRO A 556 -24.63 -12.71 20.88
CA PRO A 556 -23.48 -12.25 21.68
C PRO A 556 -22.69 -13.42 22.28
N ASP A 557 -23.33 -14.56 22.55
CA ASP A 557 -22.72 -15.76 23.13
C ASP A 557 -21.77 -16.50 22.16
N HIS A 558 -21.71 -16.06 20.90
CA HIS A 558 -20.85 -16.66 19.87
C HIS A 558 -19.51 -15.97 19.72
N PHE A 559 -19.29 -14.87 20.45
CA PHE A 559 -18.01 -14.18 20.54
C PHE A 559 -17.24 -14.67 21.76
N LEU A 560 -16.37 -15.65 21.54
CA LEU A 560 -15.72 -16.39 22.62
C LEU A 560 -14.33 -15.82 22.96
N PRO A 561 -13.98 -15.74 24.26
CA PRO A 561 -12.60 -15.51 24.67
C PRO A 561 -11.74 -16.75 24.35
N GLU A 562 -10.48 -16.54 23.99
CA GLU A 562 -9.59 -17.60 23.50
C GLU A 562 -9.43 -18.77 24.47
N ASP A 563 -9.27 -18.47 25.76
CA ASP A 563 -8.97 -19.49 26.77
C ASP A 563 -10.17 -20.38 27.11
N GLN A 564 -11.40 -19.91 26.86
CA GLN A 564 -12.64 -20.64 27.19
C GLN A 564 -13.40 -21.11 25.95
N ALA A 565 -12.94 -20.75 24.74
CA ALA A 565 -13.69 -21.03 23.51
C ALA A 565 -13.95 -22.54 23.31
N ILE A 566 -12.91 -23.36 23.50
CA ILE A 566 -13.02 -24.82 23.34
C ILE A 566 -13.83 -25.43 24.46
N GLU A 567 -13.58 -25.02 25.71
CA GLU A 567 -14.36 -25.47 26.87
C GLU A 567 -15.86 -25.21 26.68
N TYR A 568 -16.21 -23.98 26.30
CA TYR A 568 -17.59 -23.58 26.04
C TYR A 568 -18.24 -24.42 24.93
N ILE A 569 -17.57 -24.51 23.77
CA ILE A 569 -18.08 -25.28 22.62
C ILE A 569 -18.21 -26.76 22.98
N PHE A 570 -17.21 -27.33 23.64
CA PHE A 570 -17.19 -28.74 24.01
C PHE A 570 -18.33 -29.11 24.98
N HIS A 571 -18.55 -28.31 26.01
CA HIS A 571 -19.55 -28.63 27.04
C HIS A 571 -20.98 -28.25 26.67
N ARG A 572 -21.19 -27.19 25.87
CA ARG A 572 -22.52 -26.66 25.57
C ARG A 572 -23.03 -26.97 24.18
N ILE A 573 -22.14 -27.17 23.22
CA ILE A 573 -22.50 -27.20 21.78
C ILE A 573 -22.24 -28.58 21.16
N LEU A 574 -21.09 -29.19 21.43
CA LEU A 574 -20.75 -30.50 20.87
C LEU A 574 -21.61 -31.61 21.46
N ASP A 575 -21.98 -32.57 20.62
CA ASP A 575 -22.74 -33.77 21.04
C ASP A 575 -21.80 -34.75 21.78
N PRO A 576 -22.00 -34.97 23.09
CA PRO A 576 -21.15 -35.87 23.87
C PRO A 576 -21.21 -37.32 23.38
N ALA A 577 -22.32 -37.75 22.78
CA ALA A 577 -22.46 -39.11 22.27
C ALA A 577 -21.50 -39.34 21.10
N ILE A 578 -21.38 -38.36 20.19
CA ILE A 578 -20.40 -38.45 19.09
C ILE A 578 -18.98 -38.43 19.67
N CYS A 579 -18.68 -37.56 20.63
CA CYS A 579 -17.36 -37.49 21.27
C CYS A 579 -16.93 -38.80 21.98
N ILE A 580 -17.86 -39.52 22.59
CA ILE A 580 -17.59 -40.75 23.35
C ILE A 580 -17.61 -41.98 22.43
N TYR A 581 -18.60 -42.11 21.54
CA TYR A 581 -18.88 -43.35 20.82
C TYR A 581 -18.44 -43.36 19.36
N GLU A 582 -18.37 -42.21 18.69
CA GLU A 582 -18.13 -42.12 17.23
C GLU A 582 -16.80 -41.42 16.89
N CYS A 583 -16.21 -40.68 17.83
CA CYS A 583 -15.02 -39.86 17.60
C CYS A 583 -13.72 -40.64 17.80
N GLU A 584 -13.01 -40.90 16.71
CA GLU A 584 -11.71 -41.57 16.70
C GLU A 584 -10.56 -40.65 17.18
N VAL A 585 -10.79 -39.33 17.26
CA VAL A 585 -9.74 -38.31 17.45
C VAL A 585 -9.85 -37.65 18.82
N ARG A 586 -8.71 -37.40 19.48
CA ARG A 586 -8.64 -36.59 20.70
C ARG A 586 -7.94 -35.26 20.42
N ALA A 587 -8.67 -34.33 19.80
CA ALA A 587 -8.13 -33.05 19.34
C ALA A 587 -7.97 -32.00 20.45
N PHE A 588 -8.72 -32.11 21.54
CA PHE A 588 -8.83 -31.07 22.58
C PHE A 588 -8.48 -31.61 23.98
N LYS A 589 -8.18 -30.71 24.92
CA LYS A 589 -7.85 -31.07 26.32
C LYS A 589 -9.04 -31.76 26.99
N GLU A 590 -10.24 -31.22 26.75
CA GLU A 590 -11.51 -31.61 27.36
C GLU A 590 -11.93 -33.03 26.94
N CYS A 591 -11.52 -33.47 25.75
CA CYS A 591 -11.86 -34.80 25.26
C CYS A 591 -10.87 -35.90 25.68
N GLN A 592 -9.68 -35.56 26.22
CA GLN A 592 -8.65 -36.56 26.57
C GLN A 592 -9.14 -37.58 27.60
N ASN A 593 -9.94 -37.13 28.57
CA ASN A 593 -10.43 -37.97 29.67
C ASN A 593 -11.73 -38.72 29.34
N LEU A 594 -12.25 -38.62 28.11
CA LEU A 594 -13.46 -39.34 27.74
C LEU A 594 -13.16 -40.85 27.57
N PRO A 595 -13.97 -41.75 28.14
CA PRO A 595 -13.80 -43.18 27.95
C PRO A 595 -13.89 -43.52 26.47
N LYS A 596 -12.87 -44.15 25.91
CA LYS A 596 -12.82 -44.59 24.51
C LYS A 596 -13.03 -46.10 24.53
N ARG A 597 -14.06 -46.62 23.87
CA ARG A 597 -14.17 -48.07 23.63
C ARG A 597 -13.02 -48.50 22.72
N SER A 598 -12.32 -49.58 23.07
CA SER A 598 -11.44 -50.27 22.14
C SER A 598 -12.27 -50.81 20.97
N SER A 599 -11.64 -50.91 19.82
CA SER A 599 -12.21 -51.38 18.55
C SER A 599 -12.90 -52.76 18.62
N ASP A 600 -12.71 -53.52 19.70
CA ASP A 600 -13.23 -54.87 19.86
C ASP A 600 -14.66 -54.93 20.44
N GLU A 601 -15.20 -53.80 20.95
CA GLU A 601 -16.60 -53.66 21.41
C GLU A 601 -17.45 -52.78 20.47
N ILE A 602 -17.17 -52.79 19.17
CA ILE A 602 -18.04 -52.13 18.18
C ILE A 602 -19.30 -53.00 18.06
N ILE A 603 -20.29 -52.75 18.91
CA ILE A 603 -21.67 -52.99 18.50
C ILE A 603 -21.90 -51.96 17.39
N PRO A 604 -22.07 -52.36 16.12
CA PRO A 604 -22.40 -51.41 15.08
C PRO A 604 -23.75 -50.82 15.45
N LEU A 605 -23.74 -49.61 16.01
CA LEU A 605 -24.90 -48.73 15.93
C LEU A 605 -25.02 -48.45 14.43
N PRO A 606 -26.01 -49.05 13.73
CA PRO A 606 -26.12 -48.83 12.31
C PRO A 606 -26.32 -47.32 12.13
N LEU A 607 -25.60 -46.72 11.19
CA LEU A 607 -25.86 -45.36 10.71
C LEU A 607 -27.21 -45.37 9.98
N LEU A 608 -28.29 -45.60 10.73
CA LEU A 608 -29.65 -45.54 10.23
C LEU A 608 -29.94 -44.07 9.94
N ALA A 609 -30.15 -43.76 8.67
CA ALA A 609 -30.85 -42.55 8.28
C ALA A 609 -32.29 -42.68 8.80
N ILE A 610 -32.55 -42.10 9.98
CA ILE A 610 -33.89 -42.11 10.57
C ILE A 610 -34.76 -41.19 9.71
N PRO A 611 -35.86 -41.68 9.11
CA PRO A 611 -36.78 -40.81 8.38
C PRO A 611 -37.32 -39.74 9.32
N ALA A 612 -37.46 -38.49 8.87
CA ALA A 612 -37.90 -37.37 9.69
C ALA A 612 -39.24 -37.60 10.43
N ASN A 613 -40.09 -38.51 9.91
CA ASN A 613 -41.39 -38.89 10.46
C ASN A 613 -41.46 -40.37 10.91
N GLY A 614 -40.32 -41.02 11.17
CA GLY A 614 -40.28 -42.46 11.46
C GLY A 614 -40.84 -42.86 12.83
N VAL A 615 -40.92 -41.93 13.78
CA VAL A 615 -41.38 -42.18 15.16
C VAL A 615 -42.27 -41.03 15.60
N ALA A 616 -43.44 -41.33 16.16
CA ALA A 616 -44.38 -40.32 16.66
C ALA A 616 -43.77 -39.56 17.86
N ASP A 617 -44.01 -38.26 17.94
CA ASP A 617 -43.59 -37.41 19.05
C ASP A 617 -44.76 -37.15 20.03
N ILE A 618 -44.43 -36.83 21.28
CA ILE A 618 -45.39 -36.38 22.31
C ILE A 618 -44.89 -35.08 22.94
N ALA A 619 -45.78 -34.11 23.15
CA ALA A 619 -45.43 -32.85 23.79
C ALA A 619 -45.21 -33.03 25.32
N PRO A 620 -44.35 -32.24 25.97
CA PRO A 620 -44.11 -32.35 27.42
C PRO A 620 -45.38 -32.29 28.29
N GLN A 621 -46.28 -31.34 28.02
CA GLN A 621 -47.52 -31.17 28.78
C GLN A 621 -48.51 -32.32 28.57
N GLU A 622 -48.53 -32.88 27.36
CA GLU A 622 -49.36 -34.03 27.00
C GLU A 622 -48.86 -35.29 27.73
N LEU A 623 -47.55 -35.55 27.69
CA LEU A 623 -46.93 -36.64 28.44
C LEU A 623 -47.19 -36.52 29.95
N TRP A 624 -47.06 -35.31 30.51
CA TRP A 624 -47.37 -35.07 31.92
C TRP A 624 -48.82 -35.41 32.26
N SER A 625 -49.76 -35.02 31.39
CA SER A 625 -51.18 -35.31 31.59
C SER A 625 -51.47 -36.82 31.52
N GLU A 626 -50.84 -37.54 30.59
CA GLU A 626 -50.98 -38.99 30.46
C GLU A 626 -50.39 -39.73 31.66
N LEU A 627 -49.23 -39.30 32.17
CA LEU A 627 -48.60 -39.89 33.35
C LEU A 627 -49.43 -39.72 34.63
N MET A 628 -50.12 -38.58 34.77
CA MET A 628 -50.85 -38.26 36.00
C MET A 628 -52.31 -38.71 36.01
N ARG A 629 -52.95 -38.88 34.84
CA ARG A 629 -54.41 -39.09 34.75
C ARG A 629 -54.81 -40.40 34.07
N SER A 630 -53.90 -41.09 33.38
CA SER A 630 -54.22 -42.34 32.70
C SER A 630 -54.24 -43.53 33.68
N PRO A 631 -55.26 -44.42 33.64
CA PRO A 631 -55.24 -45.66 34.39
C PRO A 631 -54.14 -46.63 33.93
N THR A 632 -53.58 -46.42 32.73
CA THR A 632 -52.41 -47.16 32.20
C THR A 632 -51.39 -46.16 31.61
N PRO A 633 -50.53 -45.55 32.43
CA PRO A 633 -49.59 -44.52 31.96
C PRO A 633 -48.51 -45.13 31.04
N PRO A 634 -47.94 -44.35 30.10
CA PRO A 634 -46.83 -44.81 29.27
C PRO A 634 -45.56 -45.08 30.10
N LEU A 635 -44.74 -46.04 29.68
CA LEU A 635 -43.42 -46.31 30.26
C LEU A 635 -42.40 -45.32 29.71
N VAL A 636 -41.84 -44.46 30.56
CA VAL A 636 -40.80 -43.51 30.14
C VAL A 636 -39.43 -44.15 30.28
N ILE A 637 -38.69 -44.26 29.18
CA ILE A 637 -37.31 -44.75 29.16
C ILE A 637 -36.36 -43.59 28.90
N ASP A 638 -35.53 -43.29 29.89
CA ASP A 638 -34.48 -42.29 29.76
C ASP A 638 -33.20 -42.94 29.22
N VAL A 639 -32.81 -42.55 28.01
CA VAL A 639 -31.62 -43.10 27.32
C VAL A 639 -30.38 -42.25 27.50
N ARG A 640 -30.40 -41.30 28.44
CA ARG A 640 -29.24 -40.50 28.83
C ARG A 640 -28.28 -41.31 29.71
N GLU A 641 -27.12 -40.72 30.01
CA GLU A 641 -26.17 -41.28 30.97
C GLU A 641 -26.64 -41.04 32.43
N PRO A 642 -26.21 -41.86 33.41
CA PRO A 642 -26.61 -41.72 34.81
C PRO A 642 -26.45 -40.30 35.37
N ARG A 643 -25.32 -39.64 35.07
CA ARG A 643 -25.06 -38.25 35.47
C ARG A 643 -26.10 -37.24 34.97
N GLU A 644 -26.67 -37.45 33.79
CA GLU A 644 -27.67 -36.56 33.21
C GLU A 644 -29.05 -36.81 33.82
N PHE A 645 -29.31 -38.06 34.22
CA PHE A 645 -30.54 -38.48 34.89
C PHE A 645 -30.63 -37.95 36.32
N GLU A 646 -29.50 -37.98 37.04
CA GLU A 646 -29.37 -37.44 38.41
C GLU A 646 -29.57 -35.92 38.47
N GLN A 647 -29.28 -35.19 37.40
CA GLN A 647 -29.50 -33.74 37.31
C GLN A 647 -30.99 -33.35 37.17
N GLY A 648 -31.87 -34.33 36.97
CA GLY A 648 -33.29 -34.14 36.77
C GLY A 648 -33.83 -35.05 35.68
N HIS A 649 -34.96 -35.69 35.96
CA HIS A 649 -35.60 -36.67 35.08
C HIS A 649 -37.12 -36.57 35.19
N ILE A 650 -37.83 -37.15 34.22
CA ILE A 650 -39.30 -37.25 34.26
C ILE A 650 -39.69 -38.21 35.39
N PRO A 651 -40.71 -37.90 36.22
CA PRO A 651 -41.17 -38.82 37.25
C PRO A 651 -41.51 -40.20 36.68
N GLN A 652 -41.13 -41.25 37.42
CA GLN A 652 -41.32 -42.66 37.04
C GLN A 652 -40.52 -43.12 35.79
N ALA A 653 -39.58 -42.30 35.30
CA ALA A 653 -38.71 -42.70 34.20
C ALA A 653 -37.70 -43.77 34.62
N GLN A 654 -37.53 -44.79 33.78
CA GLN A 654 -36.51 -45.82 33.95
C GLN A 654 -35.25 -45.43 33.16
N LEU A 655 -34.11 -45.34 33.85
CA LEU A 655 -32.83 -45.09 33.22
C LEU A 655 -32.30 -46.35 32.50
N ILE A 656 -32.29 -46.33 31.18
CA ILE A 656 -31.67 -47.35 30.34
C ILE A 656 -30.82 -46.64 29.28
N PRO A 657 -29.53 -46.39 29.56
CA PRO A 657 -28.66 -45.66 28.64
C PRO A 657 -28.70 -46.30 27.24
N LEU A 658 -28.70 -45.45 26.20
CA LEU A 658 -28.80 -45.89 24.81
C LEU A 658 -27.91 -47.11 24.47
N PRO A 659 -26.64 -47.21 24.92
CA PRO A 659 -25.82 -48.39 24.62
C PRO A 659 -26.35 -49.69 25.23
N LYS A 660 -26.90 -49.64 26.45
CA LYS A 660 -27.51 -50.81 27.10
C LYS A 660 -28.77 -51.21 26.35
N LEU A 661 -29.61 -50.23 26.00
CA LEU A 661 -30.84 -50.44 25.24
C LEU A 661 -30.59 -51.10 23.87
N VAL A 662 -29.50 -50.73 23.20
CA VAL A 662 -29.15 -51.24 21.87
C VAL A 662 -28.44 -52.61 21.95
N GLY A 663 -27.55 -52.79 22.92
CA GLY A 663 -26.69 -53.97 23.04
C GLY A 663 -27.30 -55.15 23.77
N GLN A 664 -28.10 -54.90 24.81
CA GLN A 664 -28.86 -55.90 25.56
C GLN A 664 -30.25 -55.35 25.71
N ALA A 665 -31.10 -55.52 24.68
CA ALA A 665 -32.47 -55.03 24.73
C ALA A 665 -33.15 -55.69 25.96
N PRO A 666 -33.46 -54.92 27.02
CA PRO A 666 -34.18 -55.47 28.16
C PRO A 666 -35.56 -55.92 27.67
N ASP A 667 -36.13 -56.95 28.32
CA ASP A 667 -37.48 -57.41 28.01
C ASP A 667 -38.48 -56.33 28.44
N LEU A 668 -38.79 -55.43 27.50
CA LEU A 668 -39.67 -54.29 27.73
C LEU A 668 -41.12 -54.70 27.42
N PRO A 669 -42.08 -54.27 28.26
CA PRO A 669 -43.49 -54.64 28.13
C PRO A 669 -44.03 -54.26 26.74
N ARG A 670 -44.71 -55.22 26.08
CA ARG A 670 -45.31 -55.02 24.75
C ARG A 670 -46.75 -54.52 24.81
N ASP A 671 -47.38 -54.64 25.96
CA ASP A 671 -48.75 -54.23 26.29
C ASP A 671 -48.86 -52.75 26.70
N ARG A 672 -47.73 -52.08 26.93
CA ARG A 672 -47.67 -50.65 27.30
C ARG A 672 -46.97 -49.83 26.23
N GLU A 673 -47.42 -48.59 26.10
CA GLU A 673 -46.76 -47.60 25.25
C GLU A 673 -45.45 -47.12 25.88
N ILE A 674 -44.41 -46.96 25.07
CA ILE A 674 -43.06 -46.56 25.52
C ILE A 674 -42.77 -45.15 25.03
N VAL A 675 -42.37 -44.26 25.93
CA VAL A 675 -41.92 -42.91 25.58
C VAL A 675 -40.43 -42.80 25.87
N VAL A 676 -39.63 -42.59 24.83
CA VAL A 676 -38.19 -42.50 24.99
C VAL A 676 -37.76 -41.04 25.11
N VAL A 677 -36.93 -40.74 26.10
CA VAL A 677 -36.45 -39.39 26.38
C VAL A 677 -34.92 -39.35 26.37
N CYS A 678 -34.39 -38.24 25.85
CA CYS A 678 -33.00 -37.86 26.03
C CYS A 678 -32.89 -36.34 26.22
N ARG A 679 -31.66 -35.79 26.26
CA ARG A 679 -31.47 -34.34 26.47
C ARG A 679 -32.19 -33.47 25.44
N GLY A 680 -32.03 -33.74 24.14
CA GLY A 680 -32.53 -32.89 23.04
C GLY A 680 -33.20 -33.64 21.89
N GLY A 681 -33.74 -34.83 22.13
CA GLY A 681 -34.51 -35.61 21.15
C GLY A 681 -33.73 -36.56 20.23
N ARG A 682 -32.45 -36.30 19.92
CA ARG A 682 -31.69 -37.11 18.93
C ARG A 682 -31.41 -38.55 19.38
N ARG A 683 -30.92 -38.75 20.62
CA ARG A 683 -30.64 -40.09 21.17
C ARG A 683 -31.92 -40.90 21.35
N SER A 684 -33.00 -40.24 21.78
CA SER A 684 -34.30 -40.88 21.96
C SER A 684 -34.95 -41.24 20.63
N GLN A 685 -34.80 -40.45 19.56
CA GLN A 685 -35.22 -40.84 18.21
C GLN A 685 -34.49 -42.10 17.73
N ARG A 686 -33.17 -42.17 17.92
CA ARG A 686 -32.36 -43.37 17.62
C ARG A 686 -32.84 -44.59 18.40
N ALA A 687 -32.96 -44.46 19.72
CA ALA A 687 -33.47 -45.51 20.59
C ALA A 687 -34.87 -45.98 20.19
N ALA A 688 -35.79 -45.04 19.94
CA ALA A 688 -37.17 -45.36 19.62
C ALA A 688 -37.32 -46.06 18.27
N TYR A 689 -36.56 -45.64 17.26
CA TYR A 689 -36.54 -46.32 15.97
C TYR A 689 -36.00 -47.76 16.09
N LEU A 690 -34.93 -47.96 16.87
CA LEU A 690 -34.39 -49.30 17.12
C LEU A 690 -35.35 -50.19 17.93
N LEU A 691 -36.06 -49.61 18.90
CA LEU A 691 -37.08 -50.31 19.69
C LEU A 691 -38.31 -50.69 18.85
N GLN A 692 -38.77 -49.82 17.96
CA GLN A 692 -39.87 -50.14 17.04
C GLN A 692 -39.52 -51.32 16.13
N GLN A 693 -38.27 -51.37 15.62
CA GLN A 693 -37.83 -52.49 14.78
C GLN A 693 -37.65 -53.81 15.54
N LYS A 694 -37.17 -53.76 16.79
CA LYS A 694 -36.86 -54.99 17.57
C LYS A 694 -38.03 -55.53 18.38
N ASN A 695 -38.89 -54.67 18.94
CA ASN A 695 -39.88 -55.08 19.96
C ASN A 695 -41.35 -54.91 19.52
N GLY A 696 -41.62 -54.26 18.38
CA GLY A 696 -42.97 -54.07 17.83
C GLY A 696 -43.94 -53.22 18.68
N SER A 697 -43.47 -52.66 19.80
CA SER A 697 -44.26 -51.83 20.71
C SER A 697 -44.57 -50.46 20.09
N LYS A 698 -45.67 -49.82 20.52
CA LYS A 698 -45.91 -48.41 20.21
C LYS A 698 -44.88 -47.57 20.97
N VAL A 699 -43.97 -46.93 20.21
CA VAL A 699 -42.93 -46.06 20.78
C VAL A 699 -43.12 -44.63 20.31
N ARG A 700 -43.19 -43.70 21.26
CA ARG A 700 -43.15 -42.24 21.05
C ARG A 700 -41.85 -41.64 21.57
N VAL A 701 -41.50 -40.46 21.10
CA VAL A 701 -40.34 -39.70 21.60
C VAL A 701 -40.82 -38.39 22.20
N LEU A 702 -40.28 -38.02 23.36
CA LEU A 702 -40.54 -36.70 23.93
C LEU A 702 -40.02 -35.60 22.99
N LYS A 703 -40.93 -34.79 22.46
CA LYS A 703 -40.60 -33.68 21.54
C LYS A 703 -39.69 -32.68 22.25
N GLY A 704 -38.50 -32.46 21.68
CA GLY A 704 -37.50 -31.56 22.25
C GLY A 704 -36.74 -32.09 23.48
N GLY A 705 -37.02 -33.33 23.93
CA GLY A 705 -36.32 -33.96 25.05
C GLY A 705 -36.45 -33.22 26.37
N MET A 706 -35.51 -33.45 27.28
CA MET A 706 -35.49 -32.83 28.61
C MET A 706 -35.33 -31.31 28.57
N LEU A 707 -34.72 -30.74 27.52
CA LEU A 707 -34.66 -29.28 27.35
C LEU A 707 -36.07 -28.68 27.19
N ALA A 708 -36.96 -29.34 26.44
CA ALA A 708 -38.35 -28.89 26.30
C ALA A 708 -39.17 -29.17 27.57
N TRP A 709 -38.86 -30.27 28.28
CA TRP A 709 -39.44 -30.58 29.59
C TRP A 709 -39.13 -29.49 30.63
N GLU A 710 -37.87 -29.05 30.67
CA GLU A 710 -37.39 -27.95 31.52
C GLU A 710 -38.01 -26.62 31.12
N ALA A 711 -38.04 -26.30 29.82
CA ALA A 711 -38.68 -25.08 29.32
C ALA A 711 -40.19 -25.03 29.64
N ALA A 712 -40.84 -26.19 29.73
CA ALA A 712 -42.24 -26.32 30.15
C ALA A 712 -42.44 -26.19 31.68
N LYS A 713 -41.37 -26.00 32.47
CA LYS A 713 -41.38 -25.94 33.93
C LYS A 713 -41.94 -27.20 34.61
N LEU A 714 -41.74 -28.37 34.00
CA LEU A 714 -42.24 -29.66 34.51
C LEU A 714 -41.19 -30.44 35.33
N LEU A 715 -40.11 -29.78 35.74
CA LEU A 715 -38.97 -30.40 36.40
C LEU A 715 -39.15 -30.54 37.93
N GLU A 716 -40.37 -30.36 38.45
CA GLU A 716 -40.68 -30.41 39.89
C GLU A 716 -41.23 -31.77 40.33
N ALA A 717 -40.52 -32.36 41.31
CA ALA A 717 -40.81 -33.54 42.16
C ALA A 717 -39.83 -34.71 41.96
N VAL A 718 -38.55 -34.47 42.28
CA VAL A 718 -37.63 -35.54 42.73
C VAL A 718 -37.41 -35.27 44.21
N ASP A 719 -38.02 -36.10 45.07
CA ASP A 719 -37.73 -36.11 46.50
C ASP A 719 -36.21 -36.26 46.73
N ARG A 720 -35.69 -35.58 47.75
CA ARG A 720 -34.38 -35.88 48.33
C ARG A 720 -34.38 -37.23 49.02
#